data_AF-A0A9J6E8T9-F1
#
_entry.id   AF-A0A9J6E8T9-F1
#
_cell.length_a   1.000
_cell.length_b   1.000
_cell.length_c   1.000
_cell.angle_alpha   90.00
_cell.angle_beta   90.00
_cell.angle_gamma   90.00
#
_symmetry.space_group_name_H-M   'P 1'
#
loop_
_entity.id
_entity.type
_entity.pdbx_description
1 polymer ?
#
loop_
_entity_poly.entity_id
_entity_poly.type
_entity_poly.pdbx_seq_one_letter_code
_entity_poly.pdbx_strand_id
1 'polypeptide(L)'
;MTPARDAAELLGQLFPDTPARIKKREWPGMAVTADPIDRPNPVPSAHEPHSDRRPLYVLGITAVAVFAAIVIGIAMMRRASEKQIARGHQRKVTSSVAEPGTKANLPPKELAAQWFGVHDISDAEGRASNKKPEEQVSLRGAVSCLSIRTNTLENQCFQALEQPEATIGAVIMTAMAALVFLLAIASCAAAFDVEATTGLGVVRGKRVDVLGRSLDVYSGVPYAQPPLGERRFRPPEALQSWDGVIDATNRKIGCAQTLFNEILVNGVELTEDCLHLNIWTPTERSQLSVPVLVSFHGGGFSYGSANTEVFSGAALAAKTGLVVVAPNYRLDILGFLDANSTEAPGNVGLMDQNIALRWVQEHIHHFGGDPFQVTVFGISAGGMSAHSHVLSPMSRGLFKRACLMSGTLNSPDFVEHVSDSISKGNIVARVVGCADDTATLTSNPESVVACLRTKTTAELLQAAAESFNTKIFTFLPTYPNQFMPKEPALAVKEGSFNQADLIVGVTTDEGAVALLYPPREELWGDMIEVMDEDFLNKSLREITFTWLKGNSTYNLEAYTANARDKIALRRAYVDFISDRTFVCPMHYTAEGHSGHGQPVYSLVFSYRSVKSPLPAWMGAPHGEDVSYLYGAPLVHPEKYDAQDAAMSETMMEMLSTFASTGGERHGPGVPPHGYAIDQEHMGPKHFGFIKKCSRRGPDLIPQAAVQQSSTMTCKRP
;
A
#
# COMPACT_ATOMS: atom_id res chain seq x y z
N MET A 1 -18.12 -24.15 -4.88
CA MET A 1 -18.09 -23.18 -3.75
C MET A 1 -16.70 -23.15 -3.08
N THR A 2 -15.63 -23.16 -3.88
CA THR A 2 -14.24 -23.15 -3.45
C THR A 2 -13.26 -22.36 -4.36
N PRO A 3 -13.64 -21.44 -5.28
CA PRO A 3 -12.65 -20.56 -5.93
C PRO A 3 -12.39 -19.23 -5.20
N ALA A 4 -13.36 -18.71 -4.43
CA ALA A 4 -13.26 -17.36 -3.83
C ALA A 4 -12.27 -17.24 -2.66
N ARG A 5 -11.72 -18.36 -2.17
CA ARG A 5 -10.77 -18.37 -1.05
C ARG A 5 -9.32 -18.22 -1.52
N ASP A 6 -9.05 -18.66 -2.75
CA ASP A 6 -7.71 -18.65 -3.35
C ASP A 6 -7.42 -17.28 -4.01
N ALA A 7 -8.45 -16.58 -4.50
CA ALA A 7 -8.35 -15.22 -5.05
C ALA A 7 -7.84 -14.18 -4.03
N ALA A 8 -8.26 -14.31 -2.77
CA ALA A 8 -7.79 -13.45 -1.67
C ALA A 8 -6.35 -13.79 -1.25
N GLU A 9 -5.92 -15.03 -1.46
CA GLU A 9 -4.57 -15.49 -1.13
C GLU A 9 -3.56 -15.08 -2.22
N LEU A 10 -3.96 -15.10 -3.49
CA LEU A 10 -3.12 -14.67 -4.62
C LEU A 10 -2.93 -13.14 -4.69
N LEU A 11 -3.99 -12.37 -4.41
CA LEU A 11 -3.90 -10.90 -4.30
C LEU A 11 -3.29 -10.48 -2.96
N GLY A 12 -3.50 -11.26 -1.90
CA GLY A 12 -2.79 -11.11 -0.64
C GLY A 12 -1.28 -11.34 -0.80
N GLN A 13 -0.82 -12.15 -1.75
CA GLN A 13 0.62 -12.30 -2.03
C GLN A 13 1.23 -11.11 -2.80
N LEU A 14 0.42 -10.37 -3.57
CA LEU A 14 0.80 -9.09 -4.17
C LEU A 14 0.74 -7.93 -3.16
N PHE A 15 -0.03 -8.06 -2.06
CA PHE A 15 -0.27 -7.03 -1.03
C PHE A 15 -0.47 -7.67 0.38
N PRO A 16 0.60 -8.05 1.11
CA PRO A 16 0.54 -9.07 2.16
C PRO A 16 0.71 -8.52 3.59
N ASP A 17 -0.38 -8.11 4.25
CA ASP A 17 -0.45 -8.11 5.72
C ASP A 17 -1.90 -8.01 6.27
N THR A 18 -2.63 -9.14 6.41
CA THR A 18 -3.44 -9.56 7.61
C THR A 18 -4.46 -10.70 7.32
N PRO A 19 -4.89 -11.47 8.36
CA PRO A 19 -5.56 -12.75 8.19
C PRO A 19 -7.04 -12.65 7.78
N ALA A 20 -7.41 -13.39 6.74
CA ALA A 20 -8.77 -13.45 6.21
C ALA A 20 -9.79 -14.04 7.21
N ARG A 21 -10.78 -13.24 7.63
CA ARG A 21 -12.06 -13.73 8.18
C ARG A 21 -13.21 -13.21 7.31
N ILE A 22 -13.55 -13.96 6.27
CA ILE A 22 -14.72 -13.70 5.43
C ILE A 22 -15.98 -14.17 6.19
N LYS A 23 -16.84 -13.23 6.61
CA LYS A 23 -18.25 -13.55 6.94
C LYS A 23 -19.08 -13.42 5.67
N LYS A 24 -19.75 -14.50 5.25
CA LYS A 24 -20.81 -14.46 4.24
C LYS A 24 -21.88 -13.45 4.67
N ARG A 25 -22.17 -12.46 3.83
CA ARG A 25 -23.39 -11.64 3.95
C ARG A 25 -24.23 -11.90 2.70
N GLU A 26 -25.37 -12.54 2.90
CA GLU A 26 -26.38 -12.73 1.87
C GLU A 26 -27.09 -11.39 1.61
N TRP A 27 -27.29 -11.05 0.34
CA TRP A 27 -28.09 -9.92 -0.11
C TRP A 27 -29.57 -10.33 -0.13
N PRO A 28 -30.50 -9.61 0.53
CA PRO A 28 -31.93 -9.75 0.26
C PRO A 28 -32.42 -8.69 -0.71
N GLY A 29 -33.29 -9.12 -1.63
CA GLY A 29 -33.91 -8.31 -2.66
C GLY A 29 -34.92 -7.28 -2.17
N MET A 30 -35.22 -6.35 -3.08
CA MET A 30 -36.19 -5.27 -2.96
C MET A 30 -37.60 -5.74 -2.57
N ALA A 31 -38.22 -5.02 -1.64
CA ALA A 31 -39.66 -4.77 -1.64
C ALA A 31 -39.93 -3.38 -1.06
N VAL A 32 -40.67 -2.58 -1.82
CA VAL A 32 -41.08 -1.19 -1.57
C VAL A 32 -42.36 -1.16 -0.74
N THR A 33 -42.42 -0.32 0.30
CA THR A 33 -43.65 0.41 0.73
C THR A 33 -43.27 1.65 1.56
N ALA A 34 -44.01 2.74 1.34
CA ALA A 34 -43.74 4.12 1.73
C ALA A 34 -44.37 4.56 3.08
N ASP A 35 -43.95 5.78 3.50
CA ASP A 35 -44.59 6.78 4.38
C ASP A 35 -44.43 6.71 5.93
N PRO A 36 -44.54 7.84 6.68
CA PRO A 36 -43.60 8.97 6.69
C PRO A 36 -43.22 9.44 8.13
N ILE A 37 -42.25 10.36 8.20
CA ILE A 37 -41.69 10.99 9.41
C ILE A 37 -42.62 12.06 9.99
N ASP A 38 -42.65 12.21 11.32
CA ASP A 38 -43.03 13.45 11.99
C ASP A 38 -41.96 13.94 13.00
N ARG A 39 -41.87 15.27 13.13
CA ARG A 39 -40.75 16.16 13.55
C ARG A 39 -40.67 16.41 15.09
N PRO A 40 -40.00 17.47 15.63
CA PRO A 40 -38.57 17.93 15.57
C PRO A 40 -37.92 18.36 16.94
N ASN A 41 -36.61 18.67 16.90
CA ASN A 41 -35.83 19.70 17.66
C ASN A 41 -35.49 19.48 19.16
N PRO A 42 -34.52 20.22 19.77
CA PRO A 42 -33.47 21.13 19.23
C PRO A 42 -32.03 20.88 19.76
N VAL A 43 -31.08 21.57 19.14
CA VAL A 43 -29.70 21.86 19.61
C VAL A 43 -29.71 22.79 20.84
N PRO A 44 -28.70 22.71 21.72
CA PRO A 44 -27.95 23.93 22.04
C PRO A 44 -26.42 23.75 22.04
N SER A 45 -25.77 24.79 21.53
CA SER A 45 -24.36 25.12 21.64
C SER A 45 -23.94 25.46 23.08
N ALA A 46 -22.73 25.05 23.50
CA ALA A 46 -21.87 25.84 24.38
C ALA A 46 -20.43 25.29 24.40
N HIS A 47 -19.48 26.20 24.20
CA HIS A 47 -18.06 26.08 24.48
C HIS A 47 -17.79 25.89 25.98
N GLU A 48 -16.84 25.03 26.35
CA GLU A 48 -15.66 25.31 27.19
C GLU A 48 -14.84 24.02 27.50
N PRO A 49 -13.56 24.13 27.94
CA PRO A 49 -12.50 23.21 27.52
C PRO A 49 -12.30 22.04 28.48
N HIS A 50 -12.30 20.81 27.95
CA HIS A 50 -11.79 19.67 28.69
C HIS A 50 -10.27 19.55 28.50
N SER A 51 -9.53 20.08 29.48
CA SER A 51 -8.23 19.53 29.83
C SER A 51 -8.44 18.08 30.26
N ASP A 52 -7.91 17.10 29.53
CA ASP A 52 -7.86 15.73 30.04
C ASP A 52 -6.44 15.20 30.02
N ARG A 53 -5.83 15.29 31.20
CA ARG A 53 -4.60 14.62 31.61
C ARG A 53 -4.84 13.11 31.55
N ARG A 54 -4.49 12.45 30.44
CA ARG A 54 -4.40 10.98 30.41
C ARG A 54 -3.14 10.52 29.68
N PRO A 55 -2.04 10.40 30.44
CA PRO A 55 -1.26 9.16 30.40
C PRO A 55 -0.93 8.58 31.79
N LEU A 56 -1.32 9.26 32.88
CA LEU A 56 -1.07 8.77 34.25
C LEU A 56 -2.07 7.71 34.73
N TYR A 57 -3.27 7.62 34.14
CA TYR A 57 -4.29 6.66 34.56
C TYR A 57 -4.05 5.23 34.06
N VAL A 58 -3.45 5.04 32.88
CA VAL A 58 -3.20 3.70 32.33
C VAL A 58 -1.96 3.04 32.98
N LEU A 59 -0.95 3.85 33.33
CA LEU A 59 0.18 3.44 34.17
C LEU A 59 -0.25 3.14 35.63
N GLY A 60 -1.21 3.91 36.16
CA GLY A 60 -1.78 3.64 37.50
C GLY A 60 -2.59 2.34 37.56
N ILE A 61 -3.42 2.06 36.55
CA ILE A 61 -4.27 0.85 36.54
C ILE A 61 -3.44 -0.43 36.35
N THR A 62 -2.38 -0.39 35.54
CA THR A 62 -1.46 -1.53 35.38
C THR A 62 -0.62 -1.76 36.63
N ALA A 63 -0.11 -0.70 37.28
CA ALA A 63 0.59 -0.83 38.56
C ALA A 63 -0.31 -1.39 39.67
N VAL A 64 -1.57 -0.95 39.75
CA VAL A 64 -2.55 -1.45 40.73
C VAL A 64 -2.93 -2.90 40.45
N ALA A 65 -3.08 -3.31 39.19
CA ALA A 65 -3.36 -4.70 38.82
C ALA A 65 -2.20 -5.66 39.17
N VAL A 66 -0.96 -5.23 38.93
CA VAL A 66 0.24 -5.98 39.30
C VAL A 66 0.39 -6.07 40.83
N PHE A 67 0.16 -4.97 41.55
CA PHE A 67 0.18 -4.97 43.01
C PHE A 67 -0.91 -5.87 43.60
N ALA A 68 -2.12 -5.86 43.03
CA ALA A 68 -3.21 -6.74 43.44
C ALA A 68 -2.88 -8.22 43.18
N ALA A 69 -2.25 -8.57 42.05
CA ALA A 69 -1.83 -9.93 41.75
C ALA A 69 -0.75 -10.43 42.73
N ILE A 70 0.20 -9.57 43.11
CA ILE A 70 1.23 -9.89 44.11
C ILE A 70 0.59 -10.09 45.50
N VAL A 71 -0.32 -9.21 45.92
CA VAL A 71 -1.03 -9.34 47.20
C VAL A 71 -1.89 -10.60 47.25
N ILE A 72 -2.56 -10.95 46.15
CA ILE A 72 -3.34 -12.20 46.03
C ILE A 72 -2.40 -13.41 46.11
N GLY A 73 -1.25 -13.39 45.44
CA GLY A 73 -0.24 -14.45 45.53
C GLY A 73 0.28 -14.67 46.96
N ILE A 74 0.60 -13.58 47.67
CA ILE A 74 1.02 -13.63 49.07
C ILE A 74 -0.12 -14.17 49.97
N ALA A 75 -1.36 -13.74 49.74
CA ALA A 75 -2.53 -14.23 50.49
C ALA A 75 -2.82 -15.72 50.22
N MET A 76 -2.61 -16.20 48.99
CA MET A 76 -2.76 -17.62 48.65
C MET A 76 -1.66 -18.48 49.28
N MET A 77 -0.42 -18.00 49.32
CA MET A 77 0.66 -18.69 50.03
C MET A 77 0.43 -18.72 51.55
N ARG A 78 -0.09 -17.63 52.13
CA ARG A 78 -0.47 -17.57 53.55
C ARG A 78 -1.62 -18.55 53.88
N ARG A 79 -2.63 -18.66 53.02
CA ARG A 79 -3.71 -19.66 53.14
C ARG A 79 -3.23 -21.10 52.94
N ALA A 80 -2.22 -21.34 52.10
CA ALA A 80 -1.62 -22.66 51.93
C ALA A 80 -0.84 -23.09 53.18
N SER A 81 -0.13 -22.15 53.81
CA SER A 81 0.55 -22.33 55.10
C SER A 81 -0.44 -22.62 56.24
N GLU A 82 -1.54 -21.87 56.34
CA GLU A 82 -2.59 -22.07 57.36
C GLU A 82 -3.33 -23.41 57.18
N LYS A 83 -3.55 -23.86 55.94
CA LYS A 83 -4.16 -25.18 55.64
C LYS A 83 -3.24 -26.37 55.96
N GLN A 84 -1.92 -26.19 55.94
CA GLN A 84 -0.99 -27.23 56.39
C GLN A 84 -0.91 -27.33 57.93
N ILE A 85 -1.05 -26.21 58.64
CA ILE A 85 -1.09 -26.18 60.12
C ILE A 85 -2.40 -26.79 60.65
N ALA A 86 -3.54 -26.57 59.97
CA ALA A 86 -4.83 -27.16 60.36
C ALA A 86 -4.94 -28.68 60.09
N ARG A 87 -4.21 -29.24 59.11
CA ARG A 87 -4.20 -30.68 58.80
C ARG A 87 -3.25 -31.49 59.71
N GLY A 88 -2.33 -30.82 60.42
CA GLY A 88 -1.42 -31.45 61.39
C GLY A 88 -2.05 -31.73 62.77
N HIS A 89 -3.21 -31.15 63.09
CA HIS A 89 -3.86 -31.27 64.41
C HIS A 89 -4.99 -32.32 64.50
N GLN A 90 -5.34 -33.03 63.42
CA GLN A 90 -6.45 -34.01 63.40
C GLN A 90 -6.05 -35.48 63.17
N ARG A 91 -4.77 -35.84 63.29
CA ARG A 91 -4.31 -37.24 63.27
C ARG A 91 -3.47 -37.60 64.51
N LYS A 92 -4.10 -37.53 65.67
CA LYS A 92 -3.85 -38.40 66.82
C LYS A 92 -5.20 -38.61 67.48
N VAL A 93 -5.61 -39.88 67.59
CA VAL A 93 -6.66 -40.49 68.43
C VAL A 93 -7.52 -41.48 67.62
N THR A 94 -7.31 -42.77 67.96
CA THR A 94 -8.16 -43.97 67.81
C THR A 94 -8.45 -44.51 66.40
N SER A 95 -7.97 -45.69 65.95
CA SER A 95 -7.90 -47.08 66.46
C SER A 95 -9.08 -47.95 66.04
N SER A 96 -8.75 -49.09 65.41
CA SER A 96 -9.52 -50.34 65.27
C SER A 96 -10.72 -50.33 64.29
N VAL A 97 -11.14 -51.39 63.61
CA VAL A 97 -10.66 -52.73 63.22
C VAL A 97 -11.76 -53.26 62.25
N ALA A 98 -11.39 -54.18 61.36
CA ALA A 98 -12.23 -55.17 60.64
C ALA A 98 -12.96 -54.81 59.32
N GLU A 99 -12.42 -55.43 58.27
CA GLU A 99 -12.90 -55.86 56.94
C GLU A 99 -14.22 -56.71 56.94
N PRO A 100 -14.73 -57.33 55.82
CA PRO A 100 -14.19 -57.46 54.44
C PRO A 100 -15.17 -57.30 53.24
N GLY A 101 -14.63 -57.16 52.02
CA GLY A 101 -15.40 -57.22 50.77
C GLY A 101 -14.58 -57.06 49.48
N THR A 102 -13.78 -58.08 49.15
CA THR A 102 -13.31 -58.56 47.82
C THR A 102 -13.19 -57.64 46.57
N LYS A 103 -11.94 -57.63 46.04
CA LYS A 103 -11.44 -57.80 44.63
C LYS A 103 -11.93 -56.80 43.56
N ALA A 104 -11.07 -56.15 42.77
CA ALA A 104 -10.01 -56.74 41.96
C ALA A 104 -8.79 -55.81 41.72
N ASN A 105 -7.61 -56.42 41.75
CA ASN A 105 -6.31 -55.89 41.33
C ASN A 105 -6.24 -55.71 39.81
N LEU A 106 -5.49 -54.71 39.34
CA LEU A 106 -4.38 -54.87 38.38
C LEU A 106 -3.52 -53.57 38.32
N PRO A 107 -2.19 -53.68 38.05
CA PRO A 107 -1.15 -52.74 38.44
C PRO A 107 -0.62 -51.86 37.29
N PRO A 108 0.18 -50.81 37.60
CA PRO A 108 0.68 -49.86 36.61
C PRO A 108 1.80 -50.46 35.76
N LYS A 109 1.48 -50.82 34.52
CA LYS A 109 2.48 -51.14 33.47
C LYS A 109 2.25 -50.42 32.13
N GLU A 110 1.37 -49.42 32.06
CA GLU A 110 0.98 -48.81 30.77
C GLU A 110 1.01 -47.27 30.75
N LEU A 111 2.04 -46.65 31.31
CA LEU A 111 2.37 -45.26 30.93
C LEU A 111 3.82 -45.05 30.51
N ALA A 112 4.69 -46.04 30.70
CA ALA A 112 6.08 -46.00 30.20
C ALA A 112 6.23 -46.52 28.75
N ALA A 113 5.18 -47.10 28.15
CA ALA A 113 5.22 -47.68 26.81
C ALA A 113 4.81 -46.71 25.68
N GLN A 114 4.33 -45.50 25.98
CA GLN A 114 3.90 -44.53 24.97
C GLN A 114 5.03 -43.66 24.41
N TRP A 115 6.26 -43.74 24.95
CA TRP A 115 7.41 -42.97 24.47
C TRP A 115 8.41 -43.77 23.64
N PHE A 116 8.40 -45.11 23.70
CA PHE A 116 9.47 -45.91 23.09
C PHE A 116 9.03 -47.13 22.25
N GLY A 117 7.73 -47.37 22.05
CA GLY A 117 7.23 -48.19 20.93
C GLY A 117 7.80 -49.62 20.76
N VAL A 118 8.14 -50.33 21.85
CA VAL A 118 8.54 -51.76 21.79
C VAL A 118 8.01 -52.52 23.03
N HIS A 119 7.70 -53.81 22.86
CA HIS A 119 6.86 -54.62 23.75
C HIS A 119 7.57 -55.55 24.75
N ASP A 120 8.90 -55.67 24.77
CA ASP A 120 9.59 -56.45 25.82
C ASP A 120 11.09 -56.09 25.97
N ILE A 121 11.62 -56.24 27.19
CA ILE A 121 12.92 -55.77 27.70
C ILE A 121 14.06 -56.80 27.52
N SER A 122 13.74 -58.03 27.14
CA SER A 122 14.71 -59.13 27.03
C SER A 122 15.60 -59.10 25.77
N ASP A 123 15.38 -58.17 24.83
CA ASP A 123 16.22 -57.97 23.64
C ASP A 123 17.25 -56.82 23.78
N ALA A 124 17.23 -56.08 24.88
CA ALA A 124 18.15 -54.95 25.11
C ALA A 124 19.51 -55.38 25.72
N GLU A 125 19.55 -56.52 26.43
CA GLU A 125 20.78 -56.98 27.13
C GLU A 125 21.78 -57.72 26.21
N GLY A 126 21.35 -58.14 25.02
CA GLY A 126 22.21 -58.86 24.06
C GLY A 126 23.12 -57.99 23.18
N ARG A 127 22.88 -56.67 23.11
CA ARG A 127 23.64 -55.74 22.22
C ARG A 127 24.63 -54.82 22.95
N ALA A 128 24.72 -54.93 24.28
CA ALA A 128 25.61 -54.13 25.12
C ALA A 128 27.03 -54.71 25.32
N SER A 129 27.39 -55.81 24.64
CA SER A 129 28.70 -56.47 24.77
C SER A 129 29.73 -56.09 23.70
N ASN A 130 29.45 -55.12 22.82
CA ASN A 130 30.36 -54.78 21.72
C ASN A 130 30.34 -53.29 21.33
N LYS A 131 30.72 -52.38 22.25
CA LYS A 131 31.23 -51.02 21.93
C LYS A 131 31.90 -50.34 23.15
N LYS A 132 32.73 -49.33 22.85
CA LYS A 132 33.94 -48.86 23.57
C LYS A 132 33.72 -48.05 24.88
N PRO A 133 34.78 -47.83 25.71
CA PRO A 133 34.69 -47.56 27.16
C PRO A 133 34.22 -46.17 27.64
N GLU A 134 33.99 -45.20 26.76
CA GLU A 134 33.75 -43.80 27.19
C GLU A 134 32.27 -43.46 27.49
N GLU A 135 31.33 -44.39 27.30
CA GLU A 135 29.92 -44.25 27.72
C GLU A 135 29.57 -45.04 29.01
N GLN A 136 30.52 -45.76 29.62
CA GLN A 136 30.28 -46.60 30.80
C GLN A 136 30.15 -45.85 32.13
N VAL A 137 30.43 -44.55 32.19
CA VAL A 137 30.47 -43.79 33.45
C VAL A 137 29.14 -43.09 33.78
N SER A 138 28.21 -42.93 32.83
CA SER A 138 26.92 -42.26 33.09
C SER A 138 25.73 -43.21 33.36
N LEU A 139 25.90 -44.53 33.18
CA LEU A 139 24.83 -45.53 33.37
C LEU A 139 24.89 -46.27 34.71
N ARG A 140 25.96 -46.11 35.49
CA ARG A 140 26.06 -46.67 36.86
C ARG A 140 25.37 -45.81 37.93
N GLY A 141 25.01 -44.56 37.65
CA GLY A 141 24.31 -43.68 38.59
C GLY A 141 22.79 -43.90 38.64
N ALA A 142 22.20 -44.47 37.59
CA ALA A 142 20.75 -44.59 37.44
C ALA A 142 20.15 -45.89 38.02
N VAL A 143 20.97 -46.83 38.49
CA VAL A 143 20.51 -48.17 38.92
C VAL A 143 20.62 -48.39 40.44
N SER A 144 21.16 -47.44 41.21
CA SER A 144 21.29 -47.57 42.69
C SER A 144 20.16 -46.93 43.52
N CYS A 145 19.08 -46.42 42.91
CA CYS A 145 17.99 -45.78 43.65
C CYS A 145 16.61 -46.45 43.55
N LEU A 146 16.52 -47.69 43.05
CA LEU A 146 15.27 -48.45 43.06
C LEU A 146 15.49 -49.92 43.45
N SER A 147 15.79 -50.17 44.74
CA SER A 147 15.33 -51.35 45.48
C SER A 147 15.89 -51.37 46.91
N ILE A 148 15.38 -50.52 47.80
CA ILE A 148 15.26 -50.90 49.23
C ILE A 148 13.91 -50.39 49.74
N ARG A 149 13.04 -51.34 50.07
CA ARG A 149 11.75 -51.14 50.72
C ARG A 149 11.95 -50.81 52.20
N THR A 150 11.20 -49.81 52.67
CA THR A 150 10.45 -49.79 53.93
C THR A 150 11.17 -50.27 55.20
N ASN A 151 11.69 -49.33 56.00
CA ASN A 151 11.34 -49.14 57.41
C ASN A 151 12.34 -48.18 58.06
N THR A 152 11.98 -46.90 58.15
CA THR A 152 12.12 -46.00 59.32
C THR A 152 11.77 -44.58 58.88
N LEU A 153 10.48 -44.36 58.69
CA LEU A 153 9.87 -43.06 58.97
C LEU A 153 9.70 -42.99 60.48
N GLU A 154 10.64 -42.36 61.17
CA GLU A 154 10.44 -41.62 62.42
C GLU A 154 11.82 -41.11 62.88
N ASN A 155 11.94 -39.78 63.07
CA ASN A 155 13.03 -39.05 63.73
C ASN A 155 14.17 -38.37 62.94
N GLN A 156 13.98 -38.00 61.66
CA GLN A 156 14.87 -37.00 61.02
C GLN A 156 14.12 -35.90 60.26
N CYS A 157 13.01 -35.42 60.82
CA CYS A 157 12.28 -34.26 60.28
C CYS A 157 12.17 -33.10 61.29
N PHE A 158 13.26 -32.81 61.99
CA PHE A 158 13.41 -31.63 62.84
C PHE A 158 14.89 -31.24 62.88
N GLN A 159 15.36 -30.46 61.89
CA GLN A 159 16.51 -29.52 61.99
C GLN A 159 16.96 -28.95 60.61
N ALA A 160 16.04 -28.47 59.78
CA ALA A 160 16.42 -27.70 58.57
C ALA A 160 15.40 -26.62 58.18
N LEU A 161 14.73 -26.01 59.16
CA LEU A 161 13.88 -24.84 58.96
C LEU A 161 14.41 -23.68 59.80
N GLU A 162 15.56 -23.13 59.42
CA GLU A 162 16.06 -21.87 60.01
C GLU A 162 17.16 -21.25 59.13
N GLN A 163 16.78 -20.67 57.99
CA GLN A 163 17.54 -19.60 57.30
C GLN A 163 16.57 -18.74 56.46
N PRO A 164 15.96 -17.66 57.02
CA PRO A 164 15.05 -16.78 56.28
C PRO A 164 15.78 -15.80 55.32
N GLU A 165 17.10 -15.66 55.42
CA GLU A 165 17.84 -14.62 54.69
C GLU A 165 18.18 -15.03 53.24
N ALA A 166 18.39 -16.34 52.98
CA ALA A 166 18.78 -16.84 51.66
C ALA A 166 17.63 -16.78 50.62
N THR A 167 16.38 -16.95 51.07
CA THR A 167 15.19 -16.89 50.19
C THR A 167 14.81 -15.46 49.83
N ILE A 168 14.99 -14.49 50.74
CA ILE A 168 14.72 -13.08 50.45
C ILE A 168 15.75 -12.54 49.44
N GLY A 169 17.03 -12.88 49.59
CA GLY A 169 18.08 -12.50 48.63
C GLY A 169 17.84 -13.04 47.22
N ALA A 170 17.40 -14.30 47.09
CA ALA A 170 17.10 -14.90 45.79
C ALA A 170 15.87 -14.26 45.11
N VAL A 171 14.84 -13.90 45.87
CA VAL A 171 13.64 -13.20 45.36
C VAL A 171 13.97 -11.77 44.94
N ILE A 172 14.80 -11.05 45.70
CA ILE A 172 15.25 -9.70 45.33
C ILE A 172 16.13 -9.74 44.07
N MET A 173 17.04 -10.71 43.96
CA MET A 173 17.91 -10.87 42.79
C MET A 173 17.13 -11.22 41.52
N THR A 174 16.11 -12.08 41.62
CA THR A 174 15.24 -12.41 40.48
C THR A 174 14.31 -11.27 40.11
N ALA A 175 13.79 -10.52 41.08
CA ALA A 175 13.00 -9.31 40.81
C ALA A 175 13.86 -8.20 40.16
N MET A 176 15.11 -8.03 40.61
CA MET A 176 16.07 -7.10 40.01
C MET A 176 16.46 -7.52 38.59
N ALA A 177 16.71 -8.81 38.36
CA ALA A 177 16.99 -9.34 37.02
C ALA A 177 15.79 -9.17 36.08
N ALA A 178 14.57 -9.40 36.56
CA ALA A 178 13.35 -9.16 35.79
C ALA A 178 13.13 -7.67 35.51
N LEU A 179 13.42 -6.79 36.47
CA LEU A 179 13.35 -5.33 36.27
C LEU A 179 14.40 -4.85 35.27
N VAL A 180 15.64 -5.34 35.36
CA VAL A 180 16.71 -5.04 34.40
C VAL A 180 16.35 -5.58 33.01
N PHE A 181 15.75 -6.77 32.92
CA PHE A 181 15.29 -7.33 31.66
C PHE A 181 14.10 -6.54 31.07
N LEU A 182 13.17 -6.08 31.90
CA LEU A 182 12.07 -5.20 31.50
C LEU A 182 12.56 -3.81 31.07
N LEU A 183 13.55 -3.26 31.76
CA LEU A 183 14.22 -1.99 31.40
C LEU A 183 15.04 -2.15 30.11
N ALA A 184 15.69 -3.30 29.92
CA ALA A 184 16.42 -3.62 28.69
C ALA A 184 15.47 -3.81 27.49
N ILE A 185 14.31 -4.47 27.69
CA ILE A 185 13.26 -4.58 26.68
C ILE A 185 12.66 -3.20 26.37
N ALA A 186 12.39 -2.38 27.39
CA ALA A 186 11.89 -1.01 27.20
C ALA A 186 12.91 -0.12 26.48
N SER A 187 14.21 -0.33 26.71
CA SER A 187 15.28 0.40 26.02
C SER A 187 15.53 -0.10 24.59
N CYS A 188 15.13 -1.34 24.25
CA CYS A 188 15.30 -1.92 22.93
C CYS A 188 14.10 -1.66 22.00
N ALA A 189 12.94 -1.30 22.56
CA ALA A 189 11.72 -0.94 21.82
C ALA A 189 11.51 0.57 21.63
N ALA A 190 12.43 1.41 22.12
CA ALA A 190 12.32 2.86 21.96
C ALA A 190 12.73 3.28 20.55
N ALA A 191 11.76 3.35 19.63
CA ALA A 191 11.89 4.25 18.49
C ALA A 191 12.19 5.64 19.07
N PHE A 192 13.33 6.23 18.72
CA PHE A 192 13.67 7.56 19.21
C PHE A 192 12.74 8.56 18.54
N ASP A 193 11.93 9.27 19.34
CA ASP A 193 11.16 10.40 18.85
C ASP A 193 12.13 11.44 18.28
N VAL A 194 11.83 11.92 17.08
CA VAL A 194 12.61 12.95 16.39
C VAL A 194 11.69 14.10 16.04
N GLU A 195 12.14 15.33 16.26
CA GLU A 195 11.33 16.52 16.00
C GLU A 195 11.94 17.35 14.87
N ALA A 196 11.10 17.77 13.93
CA ALA A 196 11.43 18.73 12.89
C ALA A 196 10.64 20.01 13.14
N THR A 197 11.35 21.13 13.31
CA THR A 197 10.74 22.46 13.45
C THR A 197 10.63 23.11 12.08
N THR A 198 9.40 23.24 11.58
CA THR A 198 9.09 23.90 10.32
C THR A 198 8.67 25.36 10.53
N GLY A 199 8.49 26.11 9.44
CA GLY A 199 7.86 27.44 9.50
C GLY A 199 6.39 27.44 9.97
N LEU A 200 5.71 26.29 9.95
CA LEU A 200 4.31 26.16 10.36
C LEU A 200 4.16 25.66 11.81
N GLY A 201 5.16 24.99 12.35
CA GLY A 201 5.12 24.38 13.68
C GLY A 201 6.01 23.15 13.78
N VAL A 202 5.96 22.49 14.94
CA VAL A 202 6.80 21.31 15.23
C VAL A 202 6.07 20.03 14.82
N VAL A 203 6.80 19.12 14.18
CA VAL A 203 6.33 17.78 13.79
C VAL A 203 7.21 16.74 14.48
N ARG A 204 6.60 15.81 15.21
CA ARG A 204 7.28 14.66 15.81
C ARG A 204 7.15 13.44 14.91
N GLY A 205 8.26 12.93 14.43
CA GLY A 205 8.38 11.65 13.75
C GLY A 205 9.07 10.61 14.65
N LYS A 206 9.47 9.50 14.04
CA LYS A 206 10.20 8.42 14.69
C LYS A 206 11.46 8.06 13.91
N ARG A 207 12.51 7.65 14.62
CA ARG A 207 13.68 7.02 14.03
C ARG A 207 13.47 5.52 13.88
N VAL A 208 13.77 4.98 12.71
CA VAL A 208 13.66 3.55 12.39
C VAL A 208 14.87 3.07 11.62
N ASP A 209 15.26 1.81 11.83
CA ASP A 209 16.26 1.13 11.00
C ASP A 209 15.58 0.37 9.87
N VAL A 210 15.96 0.67 8.63
CA VAL A 210 15.44 0.04 7.42
C VAL A 210 16.63 -0.42 6.59
N LEU A 211 16.71 -1.72 6.30
CA LEU A 211 17.77 -2.31 5.47
C LEU A 211 19.20 -1.95 5.93
N GLY A 212 19.40 -1.88 7.25
CA GLY A 212 20.67 -1.55 7.90
C GLY A 212 21.03 -0.07 7.92
N ARG A 213 20.07 0.82 7.61
CA ARG A 213 20.23 2.28 7.61
C ARG A 213 19.19 2.94 8.50
N SER A 214 19.62 3.93 9.27
CA SER A 214 18.75 4.72 10.13
C SER A 214 18.05 5.83 9.33
N LEU A 215 16.72 5.91 9.45
CA LEU A 215 15.85 6.91 8.83
C LEU A 215 15.06 7.65 9.90
N ASP A 216 14.86 8.96 9.71
CA ASP A 216 13.79 9.70 10.39
C ASP A 216 12.53 9.64 9.51
N VAL A 217 11.41 9.22 10.09
CA VAL A 217 10.14 9.01 9.39
C VAL A 217 9.04 9.83 10.03
N TYR A 218 8.35 10.60 9.19
CA TYR A 218 7.21 11.44 9.57
C TYR A 218 6.00 10.99 8.76
N SER A 219 5.05 10.31 9.38
CA SER A 219 3.85 9.73 8.77
C SER A 219 2.61 10.56 9.12
N GLY A 220 1.91 11.07 8.10
CA GLY A 220 0.70 11.85 8.29
C GLY A 220 0.94 13.30 8.73
N VAL A 221 1.91 13.98 8.10
CA VAL A 221 2.12 15.43 8.26
C VAL A 221 1.09 16.17 7.43
N PRO A 222 0.25 17.06 7.99
CA PRO A 222 -0.70 17.81 7.17
C PRO A 222 0.06 18.80 6.27
N TYR A 223 -0.40 18.97 5.03
CA TYR A 223 0.17 19.94 4.09
C TYR A 223 -0.85 20.97 3.57
N ALA A 224 -2.14 20.76 3.81
CA ALA A 224 -3.22 21.68 3.45
C ALA A 224 -4.34 21.61 4.50
N GLN A 225 -5.21 22.62 4.50
CA GLN A 225 -6.40 22.62 5.36
C GLN A 225 -7.32 21.43 5.02
N PRO A 226 -7.97 20.81 6.02
CA PRO A 226 -8.91 19.71 5.78
C PRO A 226 -10.01 20.13 4.79
N PRO A 227 -10.25 19.38 3.70
CA PRO A 227 -11.20 19.74 2.66
C PRO A 227 -12.65 19.37 3.04
N LEU A 228 -13.05 19.71 4.27
CA LEU A 228 -14.34 19.37 4.87
C LEU A 228 -15.41 20.45 4.64
N GLY A 229 -16.68 20.06 4.66
CA GLY A 229 -17.82 20.98 4.58
C GLY A 229 -17.75 21.87 3.33
N GLU A 230 -17.71 23.20 3.52
CA GLU A 230 -17.63 24.18 2.43
C GLU A 230 -16.33 24.09 1.60
N ARG A 231 -15.28 23.42 2.09
CA ARG A 231 -14.03 23.19 1.35
C ARG A 231 -14.13 21.98 0.42
N ARG A 232 -15.17 21.14 0.54
CA ARG A 232 -15.40 20.00 -0.36
C ARG A 232 -15.58 20.51 -1.79
N PHE A 233 -14.92 19.85 -2.74
CA PHE A 233 -14.81 20.20 -4.17
C PHE A 233 -14.06 21.50 -4.50
N ARG A 234 -13.68 22.31 -3.50
CA ARG A 234 -12.90 23.53 -3.73
C ARG A 234 -11.39 23.23 -3.81
N PRO A 235 -10.60 24.11 -4.46
CA PRO A 235 -9.15 24.06 -4.38
C PRO A 235 -8.65 23.99 -2.93
N PRO A 236 -7.55 23.27 -2.65
CA PRO A 236 -6.99 23.21 -1.30
C PRO A 236 -6.47 24.57 -0.87
N GLU A 237 -6.54 24.83 0.44
CA GLU A 237 -6.00 26.04 1.05
C GLU A 237 -4.75 25.73 1.87
N ALA A 238 -3.81 26.67 1.91
CA ALA A 238 -2.59 26.54 2.69
C ALA A 238 -2.88 26.42 4.19
N LEU A 239 -2.04 25.65 4.88
CA LEU A 239 -2.10 25.55 6.32
C LEU A 239 -1.79 26.88 6.99
N GLN A 240 -2.46 27.10 8.11
CA GLN A 240 -2.02 28.09 9.08
C GLN A 240 -1.00 27.43 10.00
N SER A 241 -0.12 28.24 10.59
CA SER A 241 0.77 27.75 11.64
C SER A 241 -0.04 27.17 12.80
N TRP A 242 0.46 26.13 13.43
CA TRP A 242 -0.15 25.50 14.61
C TRP A 242 0.74 25.65 15.84
N ASP A 243 0.11 25.73 17.00
CA ASP A 243 0.79 25.65 18.28
C ASP A 243 1.01 24.19 18.71
N GLY A 244 2.09 23.95 19.44
CA GLY A 244 2.42 22.62 19.95
C GLY A 244 3.09 21.71 18.92
N VAL A 245 2.94 20.40 19.13
CA VAL A 245 3.63 19.36 18.35
C VAL A 245 2.59 18.45 17.70
N ILE A 246 2.66 18.30 16.37
CA ILE A 246 1.88 17.29 15.65
C ILE A 246 2.61 15.96 15.75
N ASP A 247 1.90 14.92 16.22
CA ASP A 247 2.39 13.55 16.23
C ASP A 247 2.22 12.90 14.84
N ALA A 248 3.35 12.74 14.15
CA ALA A 248 3.47 12.09 12.85
C ALA A 248 4.30 10.79 12.97
N THR A 249 4.16 10.03 14.06
CA THR A 249 4.94 8.80 14.26
C THR A 249 4.36 7.59 13.51
N ASN A 250 3.03 7.47 13.39
CA ASN A 250 2.36 6.25 12.90
C ASN A 250 1.02 6.49 12.18
N ARG A 251 0.65 7.73 11.83
CA ARG A 251 -0.67 8.02 11.24
C ARG A 251 -0.75 7.47 9.81
N LYS A 252 -1.62 6.49 9.58
CA LYS A 252 -1.91 5.91 8.25
C LYS A 252 -3.26 6.41 7.74
N ILE A 253 -3.25 7.55 7.07
CA ILE A 253 -4.46 8.22 6.55
C ILE A 253 -4.49 8.07 5.03
N GLY A 254 -5.67 7.85 4.47
CA GLY A 254 -5.93 7.83 3.02
C GLY A 254 -7.18 8.63 2.70
N CYS A 255 -7.29 9.11 1.46
CA CYS A 255 -8.47 9.84 1.03
C CYS A 255 -9.68 8.91 0.87
N ALA A 256 -10.86 9.40 1.21
CA ALA A 256 -12.11 8.69 1.03
C ALA A 256 -12.27 8.21 -0.42
N GLN A 257 -12.59 6.93 -0.58
CA GLN A 257 -12.65 6.24 -1.85
C GLN A 257 -13.54 5.00 -1.73
N THR A 258 -14.05 4.52 -2.85
CA THR A 258 -14.80 3.25 -2.90
C THR A 258 -13.81 2.08 -2.75
N LEU A 259 -14.16 1.11 -1.92
CA LEU A 259 -13.37 -0.10 -1.74
C LEU A 259 -13.57 -1.06 -2.92
N PHE A 260 -12.71 -0.95 -3.94
CA PHE A 260 -12.64 -1.96 -5.01
C PHE A 260 -12.01 -3.26 -4.50
N ASN A 261 -11.03 -3.15 -3.59
CA ASN A 261 -10.39 -4.26 -2.91
C ASN A 261 -9.89 -3.79 -1.54
N GLU A 262 -10.47 -4.34 -0.45
CA GLU A 262 -10.14 -3.97 0.92
C GLU A 262 -8.65 -4.22 1.26
N ILE A 263 -8.00 -5.17 0.57
CA ILE A 263 -6.59 -5.51 0.80
C ILE A 263 -5.68 -4.33 0.44
N LEU A 264 -6.01 -3.55 -0.60
CA LEU A 264 -5.14 -2.50 -1.12
C LEU A 264 -4.93 -1.34 -0.13
N VAL A 265 -5.90 -1.07 0.74
CA VAL A 265 -5.90 0.05 1.70
C VAL A 265 -6.04 -0.45 3.14
N ASN A 266 -5.64 -1.70 3.36
CA ASN A 266 -5.79 -2.33 4.65
C ASN A 266 -4.98 -1.61 5.75
N GLY A 267 -5.62 -1.37 6.89
CA GLY A 267 -5.02 -0.62 7.99
C GLY A 267 -4.83 0.88 7.72
N VAL A 268 -5.39 1.42 6.63
CA VAL A 268 -5.42 2.85 6.33
C VAL A 268 -6.79 3.44 6.71
N GLU A 269 -6.79 4.52 7.47
CA GLU A 269 -8.00 5.27 7.80
C GLU A 269 -8.43 6.12 6.59
N LEU A 270 -9.56 5.77 5.97
CA LEU A 270 -10.12 6.50 4.83
C LEU A 270 -11.05 7.62 5.30
N THR A 271 -10.71 8.86 4.97
CA THR A 271 -11.45 10.06 5.41
C THR A 271 -11.33 11.19 4.38
N GLU A 272 -12.19 12.21 4.47
CA GLU A 272 -12.00 13.45 3.69
C GLU A 272 -10.91 14.35 4.29
N ASP A 273 -10.62 14.22 5.59
CA ASP A 273 -9.47 14.88 6.23
C ASP A 273 -8.17 14.13 5.90
N CYS A 274 -7.80 14.14 4.63
CA CYS A 274 -6.77 13.26 4.09
C CYS A 274 -5.56 13.97 3.48
N LEU A 275 -5.52 15.31 3.48
CA LEU A 275 -4.44 16.10 2.89
C LEU A 275 -3.18 16.11 3.78
N HIS A 276 -2.62 14.91 3.91
CA HIS A 276 -1.44 14.59 4.68
C HIS A 276 -0.40 13.91 3.78
N LEU A 277 0.87 14.07 4.13
CA LEU A 277 2.01 13.47 3.45
C LEU A 277 2.91 12.70 4.41
N ASN A 278 3.67 11.77 3.84
CA ASN A 278 4.69 10.99 4.53
C ASN A 278 6.07 11.44 4.07
N ILE A 279 7.05 11.43 4.97
CA ILE A 279 8.44 11.79 4.69
C ILE A 279 9.34 10.69 5.26
N TRP A 280 10.22 10.15 4.42
CA TRP A 280 11.34 9.29 4.82
C TRP A 280 12.64 10.00 4.48
N THR A 281 13.48 10.21 5.47
CA THR A 281 14.73 10.96 5.28
C THR A 281 15.90 10.29 6.01
N PRO A 282 17.04 10.03 5.35
CA PRO A 282 18.21 9.42 5.98
C PRO A 282 18.76 10.26 7.14
N THR A 283 19.30 9.63 8.17
CA THR A 283 19.94 10.35 9.29
C THR A 283 21.40 10.73 9.01
N GLU A 284 22.09 9.94 8.18
CA GLU A 284 23.46 10.19 7.73
C GLU A 284 23.46 11.29 6.66
N ARG A 285 23.24 12.54 7.07
CA ARG A 285 23.26 13.70 6.18
C ARG A 285 24.63 14.37 6.27
N SER A 286 25.43 14.34 5.20
CA SER A 286 26.47 15.37 5.05
C SER A 286 25.73 16.71 5.02
N GLN A 287 26.13 17.66 5.86
CA GLN A 287 25.33 18.86 6.10
C GLN A 287 24.94 19.59 4.80
N LEU A 288 23.65 19.45 4.47
CA LEU A 288 22.81 20.25 3.56
C LEU A 288 22.82 19.83 2.07
N SER A 289 21.61 19.63 1.54
CA SER A 289 21.21 19.30 0.15
C SER A 289 21.14 17.83 -0.27
N VAL A 290 20.12 17.09 0.23
CA VAL A 290 19.75 15.77 -0.30
C VAL A 290 18.67 15.90 -1.38
N PRO A 291 18.80 15.29 -2.58
CA PRO A 291 17.74 15.31 -3.58
C PRO A 291 16.42 14.73 -3.06
N VAL A 292 15.31 15.31 -3.51
CA VAL A 292 13.96 14.98 -3.02
C VAL A 292 13.18 14.28 -4.13
N LEU A 293 12.60 13.13 -3.80
CA LEU A 293 11.64 12.43 -4.65
C LEU A 293 10.23 12.61 -4.09
N VAL A 294 9.35 13.28 -4.84
CA VAL A 294 7.93 13.40 -4.49
C VAL A 294 7.15 12.34 -5.26
N SER A 295 6.60 11.37 -4.55
CA SER A 295 5.97 10.16 -5.07
C SER A 295 4.45 10.24 -5.01
N PHE A 296 3.80 10.29 -6.18
CA PHE A 296 2.34 10.22 -6.31
C PHE A 296 1.90 8.77 -6.54
N HIS A 297 0.98 8.27 -5.71
CA HIS A 297 0.45 6.91 -5.85
C HIS A 297 -0.42 6.76 -7.10
N GLY A 298 -0.57 5.52 -7.58
CA GLY A 298 -1.48 5.17 -8.69
C GLY A 298 -2.94 4.98 -8.24
N GLY A 299 -3.72 4.27 -9.07
CA GLY A 299 -5.11 3.91 -8.76
C GLY A 299 -6.18 4.63 -9.60
N GLY A 300 -5.81 5.04 -10.83
CA GLY A 300 -6.73 5.59 -11.83
C GLY A 300 -7.53 6.81 -11.38
N PHE A 301 -6.99 7.59 -10.43
CA PHE A 301 -7.65 8.73 -9.79
C PHE A 301 -8.89 8.41 -8.94
N SER A 302 -9.29 7.14 -8.80
CA SER A 302 -10.47 6.72 -8.01
C SER A 302 -10.11 6.05 -6.68
N TYR A 303 -8.92 5.45 -6.56
CA TYR A 303 -8.45 4.76 -5.35
C TYR A 303 -6.94 4.90 -5.16
N GLY A 304 -6.42 4.41 -4.03
CA GLY A 304 -5.00 4.43 -3.67
C GLY A 304 -4.69 5.31 -2.44
N SER A 305 -3.49 5.16 -1.89
CA SER A 305 -2.98 6.01 -0.81
C SER A 305 -1.45 5.93 -0.69
N ALA A 306 -0.84 7.02 -0.23
CA ALA A 306 0.57 7.08 0.17
C ALA A 306 0.92 6.20 1.40
N ASN A 307 -0.09 5.64 2.08
CA ASN A 307 0.06 4.77 3.25
C ASN A 307 -0.14 3.27 2.94
N THR A 308 -0.31 2.91 1.67
CA THR A 308 -0.30 1.50 1.26
C THR A 308 1.14 0.96 1.26
N GLU A 309 1.31 -0.30 1.60
CA GLU A 309 2.64 -0.91 1.75
C GLU A 309 3.48 -0.84 0.47
N VAL A 310 2.84 -1.07 -0.69
CA VAL A 310 3.50 -1.04 -2.01
C VAL A 310 4.05 0.32 -2.41
N PHE A 311 3.58 1.42 -1.79
CA PHE A 311 4.05 2.78 -2.05
C PHE A 311 4.88 3.33 -0.89
N SER A 312 5.32 2.48 0.05
CA SER A 312 6.20 2.90 1.15
C SER A 312 7.56 3.37 0.64
N GLY A 313 7.91 4.62 0.91
CA GLY A 313 9.19 5.21 0.52
C GLY A 313 10.39 4.76 1.38
N ALA A 314 10.17 3.89 2.37
CA ALA A 314 11.18 3.55 3.37
C ALA A 314 12.41 2.82 2.77
N ALA A 315 12.19 1.76 2.00
CA ALA A 315 13.28 1.01 1.38
C ALA A 315 14.02 1.84 0.33
N LEU A 316 13.27 2.62 -0.45
CA LEU A 316 13.83 3.56 -1.41
C LEU A 316 14.74 4.59 -0.74
N ALA A 317 14.29 5.27 0.32
CA ALA A 317 15.10 6.22 1.09
C ALA A 317 16.35 5.55 1.71
N ALA A 318 16.20 4.35 2.30
CA ALA A 318 17.30 3.61 2.90
C ALA A 318 18.38 3.20 1.90
N LYS A 319 18.00 2.78 0.68
CA LYS A 319 18.97 2.34 -0.34
C LYS A 319 19.59 3.46 -1.14
N THR A 320 18.81 4.50 -1.43
CA THR A 320 19.25 5.57 -2.33
C THR A 320 19.84 6.77 -1.62
N GLY A 321 19.53 6.94 -0.33
CA GLY A 321 19.89 8.15 0.41
C GLY A 321 19.05 9.38 0.02
N LEU A 322 17.98 9.22 -0.79
CA LEU A 322 17.06 10.31 -1.12
C LEU A 322 16.15 10.66 0.07
N VAL A 323 15.65 11.90 0.07
CA VAL A 323 14.44 12.25 0.83
C VAL A 323 13.23 11.86 -0.01
N VAL A 324 12.38 10.97 0.50
CA VAL A 324 11.15 10.55 -0.19
C VAL A 324 9.96 11.19 0.48
N VAL A 325 9.11 11.87 -0.29
CA VAL A 325 7.87 12.50 0.15
C VAL A 325 6.71 11.87 -0.60
N ALA A 326 5.67 11.41 0.11
CA ALA A 326 4.48 10.83 -0.52
C ALA A 326 3.21 11.51 0.00
N PRO A 327 2.60 12.44 -0.76
CA PRO A 327 1.32 13.03 -0.40
C PRO A 327 0.15 12.13 -0.83
N ASN A 328 -0.90 12.09 0.00
CA ASN A 328 -2.23 11.72 -0.50
C ASN A 328 -2.82 12.87 -1.34
N TYR A 329 -3.89 12.61 -2.08
CA TYR A 329 -4.65 13.64 -2.79
C TYR A 329 -6.09 13.17 -2.97
N ARG A 330 -7.07 14.09 -3.07
CA ARG A 330 -8.49 13.71 -3.23
C ARG A 330 -8.71 12.93 -4.53
N LEU A 331 -9.63 11.98 -4.47
CA LEU A 331 -9.91 10.99 -5.51
C LEU A 331 -11.37 11.07 -5.97
N ASP A 332 -11.64 10.46 -7.12
CA ASP A 332 -12.98 10.29 -7.68
C ASP A 332 -13.76 11.62 -7.72
N ILE A 333 -15.08 11.60 -7.54
CA ILE A 333 -15.94 12.78 -7.51
C ILE A 333 -15.46 13.85 -6.51
N LEU A 334 -14.80 13.46 -5.41
CA LEU A 334 -14.32 14.41 -4.40
C LEU A 334 -13.09 15.21 -4.86
N GLY A 335 -12.29 14.63 -5.76
CA GLY A 335 -11.07 15.23 -6.31
C GLY A 335 -11.23 15.80 -7.72
N PHE A 336 -12.19 15.28 -8.50
CA PHE A 336 -12.22 15.47 -9.96
C PHE A 336 -13.58 15.87 -10.51
N LEU A 337 -14.58 16.18 -9.68
CA LEU A 337 -15.79 16.86 -10.15
C LEU A 337 -15.44 18.25 -10.70
N ASP A 338 -15.63 18.42 -12.00
CA ASP A 338 -15.60 19.70 -12.69
C ASP A 338 -17.02 20.13 -13.06
N ALA A 339 -17.47 21.20 -12.42
CA ALA A 339 -18.74 21.88 -12.69
C ALA A 339 -18.53 23.20 -13.45
N ASN A 340 -17.30 23.49 -13.90
CA ASN A 340 -16.91 24.77 -14.49
C ASN A 340 -17.34 25.99 -13.65
N SER A 341 -17.20 25.89 -12.34
CA SER A 341 -17.56 26.94 -11.38
C SER A 341 -16.44 27.13 -10.36
N THR A 342 -16.45 28.25 -9.64
CA THR A 342 -15.49 28.50 -8.54
C THR A 342 -15.68 27.52 -7.38
N GLU A 343 -16.85 26.91 -7.27
CA GLU A 343 -17.24 26.00 -6.20
C GLU A 343 -16.79 24.55 -6.44
N ALA A 344 -16.63 24.17 -7.71
CA ALA A 344 -16.09 22.88 -8.15
C ALA A 344 -15.40 23.05 -9.52
N PRO A 345 -14.16 23.57 -9.55
CA PRO A 345 -13.47 23.94 -10.80
C PRO A 345 -12.79 22.77 -11.54
N GLY A 346 -12.99 21.53 -11.06
CA GLY A 346 -12.26 20.37 -11.54
C GLY A 346 -10.82 20.31 -11.04
N ASN A 347 -10.19 19.14 -11.22
CA ASN A 347 -8.77 18.91 -10.93
C ASN A 347 -8.31 19.25 -9.51
N VAL A 348 -9.20 19.33 -8.50
CA VAL A 348 -8.78 19.71 -7.15
C VAL A 348 -7.87 18.67 -6.50
N GLY A 349 -7.96 17.40 -6.89
CA GLY A 349 -6.97 16.37 -6.54
C GLY A 349 -5.57 16.66 -7.10
N LEU A 350 -5.44 17.22 -8.31
CA LEU A 350 -4.15 17.68 -8.85
C LEU A 350 -3.69 18.98 -8.18
N MET A 351 -4.63 19.83 -7.77
CA MET A 351 -4.30 21.02 -6.96
C MET A 351 -3.83 20.63 -5.56
N ASP A 352 -4.33 19.53 -4.98
CA ASP A 352 -3.82 18.95 -3.72
C ASP A 352 -2.35 18.55 -3.86
N GLN A 353 -2.00 17.91 -4.99
CA GLN A 353 -0.61 17.60 -5.31
C GLN A 353 0.23 18.87 -5.51
N ASN A 354 -0.32 19.90 -6.16
CA ASN A 354 0.37 21.18 -6.38
C ASN A 354 0.69 21.89 -5.07
N ILE A 355 -0.26 21.97 -4.14
CA ILE A 355 -0.01 22.60 -2.84
C ILE A 355 0.95 21.76 -1.98
N ALA A 356 0.95 20.43 -2.11
CA ALA A 356 1.98 19.59 -1.50
C ALA A 356 3.38 19.89 -2.08
N LEU A 357 3.51 20.11 -3.39
CA LEU A 357 4.78 20.54 -4.00
C LEU A 357 5.23 21.92 -3.50
N ARG A 358 4.31 22.86 -3.28
CA ARG A 358 4.62 24.15 -2.66
C ARG A 358 5.08 23.99 -1.22
N TRP A 359 4.41 23.13 -0.46
CA TRP A 359 4.83 22.77 0.90
C TRP A 359 6.25 22.18 0.90
N VAL A 360 6.58 21.30 -0.06
CA VAL A 360 7.94 20.75 -0.22
C VAL A 360 8.95 21.87 -0.49
N GLN A 361 8.66 22.78 -1.43
CA GLN A 361 9.53 23.93 -1.70
C GLN A 361 9.80 24.78 -0.45
N GLU A 362 8.78 25.01 0.37
CA GLU A 362 8.86 25.88 1.54
C GLU A 362 9.49 25.19 2.77
N HIS A 363 9.35 23.87 2.92
CA HIS A 363 9.62 23.22 4.21
C HIS A 363 10.56 22.01 4.16
N ILE A 364 10.85 21.43 2.98
CA ILE A 364 11.59 20.14 2.94
C ILE A 364 13.03 20.24 3.45
N HIS A 365 13.61 21.45 3.44
CA HIS A 365 14.94 21.72 3.98
C HIS A 365 15.03 21.48 5.49
N HIS A 366 13.93 21.62 6.25
CA HIS A 366 13.87 21.25 7.67
C HIS A 366 14.02 19.73 7.87
N PHE A 367 13.75 18.94 6.84
CA PHE A 367 13.87 17.47 6.82
C PHE A 367 15.14 17.01 6.09
N GLY A 368 16.05 17.94 5.73
CA GLY A 368 17.32 17.68 5.06
C GLY A 368 17.27 17.64 3.53
N GLY A 369 16.09 17.82 2.93
CA GLY A 369 15.92 17.82 1.48
C GLY A 369 16.33 19.14 0.82
N ASP A 370 16.75 19.06 -0.44
CA ASP A 370 17.04 20.20 -1.30
C ASP A 370 15.81 20.60 -2.14
N PRO A 371 15.19 21.77 -1.88
CA PRO A 371 14.03 22.22 -2.67
C PRO A 371 14.38 22.48 -4.15
N PHE A 372 15.65 22.66 -4.51
CA PHE A 372 16.10 22.87 -5.90
C PHE A 372 16.41 21.56 -6.65
N GLN A 373 16.39 20.41 -5.97
CA GLN A 373 16.60 19.08 -6.57
C GLN A 373 15.38 18.18 -6.31
N VAL A 374 14.20 18.71 -6.60
CA VAL A 374 12.93 17.97 -6.51
C VAL A 374 12.66 17.23 -7.82
N THR A 375 12.41 15.93 -7.71
CA THR A 375 11.94 15.07 -8.80
C THR A 375 10.53 14.59 -8.47
N VAL A 376 9.56 14.83 -9.37
CA VAL A 376 8.21 14.25 -9.23
C VAL A 376 8.18 12.87 -9.88
N PHE A 377 7.58 11.90 -9.22
CA PHE A 377 7.55 10.51 -9.66
C PHE A 377 6.17 9.92 -9.40
N GLY A 378 5.72 9.06 -10.30
CA GLY A 378 4.57 8.23 -10.02
C GLY A 378 4.35 7.15 -11.06
N ILE A 379 3.46 6.22 -10.71
CA ILE A 379 3.12 5.06 -11.52
C ILE A 379 1.63 5.12 -11.86
N SER A 380 1.26 4.75 -13.09
CA SER A 380 -0.13 4.76 -13.55
C SER A 380 -0.75 6.16 -13.44
N ALA A 381 -1.87 6.34 -12.74
CA ALA A 381 -2.42 7.66 -12.41
C ALA A 381 -1.41 8.58 -11.69
N GLY A 382 -0.48 8.04 -10.91
CA GLY A 382 0.62 8.81 -10.33
C GLY A 382 1.60 9.33 -11.39
N GLY A 383 1.86 8.55 -12.43
CA GLY A 383 2.65 8.97 -13.60
C GLY A 383 1.91 10.02 -14.43
N MET A 384 0.59 9.85 -14.61
CA MET A 384 -0.28 10.86 -15.20
C MET A 384 -0.26 12.16 -14.38
N SER A 385 -0.28 12.06 -13.05
CA SER A 385 -0.13 13.19 -12.12
C SER A 385 1.20 13.90 -12.28
N ALA A 386 2.33 13.18 -12.30
CA ALA A 386 3.63 13.77 -12.59
C ALA A 386 3.65 14.48 -13.95
N HIS A 387 3.06 13.88 -14.99
CA HIS A 387 2.92 14.54 -16.29
C HIS A 387 2.02 15.78 -16.23
N SER A 388 0.95 15.77 -15.43
CA SER A 388 0.07 16.92 -15.24
C SER A 388 0.82 18.13 -14.66
N HIS A 389 1.78 17.91 -13.75
CA HIS A 389 2.64 18.96 -13.23
C HIS A 389 3.65 19.45 -14.28
N VAL A 390 4.12 18.59 -15.18
CA VAL A 390 4.91 19.02 -16.35
C VAL A 390 4.08 19.94 -17.25
N LEU A 391 2.81 19.63 -17.50
CA LEU A 391 1.94 20.42 -18.38
C LEU A 391 1.38 21.69 -17.72
N SER A 392 1.18 21.69 -16.40
CA SER A 392 0.45 22.76 -15.71
C SER A 392 1.32 24.00 -15.44
N PRO A 393 0.90 25.21 -15.85
CA PRO A 393 1.60 26.45 -15.49
C PRO A 393 1.61 26.71 -13.97
N MET A 394 0.65 26.15 -13.22
CA MET A 394 0.60 26.27 -11.76
C MET A 394 1.76 25.57 -11.05
N SER A 395 2.46 24.66 -11.74
CA SER A 395 3.56 23.86 -11.17
C SER A 395 4.95 24.37 -11.58
N ARG A 396 5.01 25.52 -12.28
CA ARG A 396 6.27 26.11 -12.75
C ARG A 396 7.21 26.40 -11.58
N GLY A 397 8.44 25.88 -11.69
CA GLY A 397 9.50 26.10 -10.71
C GLY A 397 9.37 25.28 -9.42
N LEU A 398 8.41 24.35 -9.33
CA LEU A 398 8.23 23.51 -8.13
C LEU A 398 9.03 22.20 -8.16
N PHE A 399 9.58 21.82 -9.32
CA PHE A 399 10.38 20.63 -9.50
C PHE A 399 11.34 20.80 -10.67
N LYS A 400 12.36 19.94 -10.73
CA LYS A 400 13.41 19.95 -11.75
C LYS A 400 13.28 18.81 -12.76
N ARG A 401 12.77 17.65 -12.33
CA ARG A 401 12.67 16.43 -13.15
C ARG A 401 11.38 15.68 -12.90
N ALA A 402 10.98 14.83 -13.85
CA ALA A 402 9.80 13.98 -13.72
C ALA A 402 10.04 12.54 -14.19
N CYS A 403 9.57 11.56 -13.42
CA CYS A 403 9.58 10.15 -13.78
C CYS A 403 8.14 9.67 -13.97
N LEU A 404 7.80 9.32 -15.20
CA LEU A 404 6.47 8.90 -15.63
C LEU A 404 6.48 7.40 -15.89
N MET A 405 5.97 6.59 -14.96
CA MET A 405 5.92 5.13 -15.13
C MET A 405 4.51 4.70 -15.51
N SER A 406 4.36 4.07 -16.67
CA SER A 406 3.10 3.52 -17.18
C SER A 406 1.93 4.50 -17.12
N GLY A 407 2.16 5.79 -17.37
CA GLY A 407 1.12 6.80 -17.17
C GLY A 407 1.48 8.18 -17.73
N THR A 408 0.59 8.70 -18.58
CA THR A 408 0.68 10.04 -19.16
C THR A 408 -0.71 10.60 -19.46
N LEU A 409 -0.91 11.91 -19.31
CA LEU A 409 -2.13 12.58 -19.73
C LEU A 409 -2.38 12.61 -21.25
N ASN A 410 -1.47 12.10 -22.08
CA ASN A 410 -1.76 11.83 -23.50
C ASN A 410 -2.55 10.52 -23.71
N SER A 411 -2.88 9.80 -22.63
CA SER A 411 -3.75 8.63 -22.67
C SER A 411 -5.20 9.10 -22.80
N PRO A 412 -5.84 8.95 -23.98
CA PRO A 412 -7.10 9.64 -24.28
C PRO A 412 -8.25 9.21 -23.36
N ASP A 413 -8.22 7.96 -22.90
CA ASP A 413 -9.24 7.41 -22.00
C ASP A 413 -9.08 7.84 -20.53
N PHE A 414 -8.08 8.65 -20.18
CA PHE A 414 -7.80 9.11 -18.80
C PHE A 414 -7.84 10.63 -18.61
N VAL A 415 -8.25 11.41 -19.63
CA VAL A 415 -8.37 12.88 -19.53
C VAL A 415 -9.58 13.44 -20.27
N GLU A 416 -10.44 14.20 -19.61
CA GLU A 416 -11.79 14.54 -20.09
C GLU A 416 -11.95 16.00 -20.45
N HIS A 417 -12.89 16.29 -21.36
CA HIS A 417 -13.32 17.66 -21.50
C HIS A 417 -14.21 18.04 -20.31
N VAL A 418 -14.16 19.29 -19.86
CA VAL A 418 -14.98 19.81 -18.76
C VAL A 418 -16.48 19.52 -18.92
N SER A 419 -16.98 19.52 -20.16
CA SER A 419 -18.38 19.16 -20.46
C SER A 419 -18.72 17.72 -20.09
N ASP A 420 -17.78 16.78 -20.26
CA ASP A 420 -18.01 15.37 -19.95
C ASP A 420 -18.16 15.18 -18.44
N SER A 421 -17.33 15.87 -17.66
CA SER A 421 -17.45 15.90 -16.20
C SER A 421 -18.79 16.51 -15.75
N ILE A 422 -19.22 17.64 -16.34
CA ILE A 422 -20.53 18.25 -16.04
C ILE A 422 -21.67 17.26 -16.32
N SER A 423 -21.63 16.55 -17.45
CA SER A 423 -22.64 15.54 -17.79
C SER A 423 -22.68 14.42 -16.76
N LYS A 424 -21.52 13.89 -16.34
CA LYS A 424 -21.45 12.84 -15.30
C LYS A 424 -21.86 13.33 -13.93
N GLY A 425 -21.42 14.53 -13.54
CA GLY A 425 -21.80 15.18 -12.29
C GLY A 425 -23.32 15.37 -12.19
N ASN A 426 -23.99 15.70 -13.29
CA ASN A 426 -25.46 15.79 -13.33
C ASN A 426 -26.14 14.44 -13.11
N ILE A 427 -25.56 13.34 -13.59
CA ILE A 427 -26.10 12.00 -13.33
C ILE A 427 -26.02 11.69 -11.84
N VAL A 428 -24.84 11.87 -11.23
CA VAL A 428 -24.66 11.64 -9.78
C VAL A 428 -25.55 12.58 -8.96
N ALA A 429 -25.62 13.86 -9.33
CA ALA A 429 -26.46 14.84 -8.65
C ALA A 429 -27.95 14.45 -8.69
N ARG A 430 -28.46 13.90 -9.80
CA ARG A 430 -29.84 13.38 -9.85
C ARG A 430 -30.03 12.18 -8.94
N VAL A 431 -29.10 11.22 -8.92
CA VAL A 431 -29.16 10.02 -8.06
C VAL A 431 -29.28 10.41 -6.59
N VAL A 432 -28.53 11.43 -6.14
CA VAL A 432 -28.57 11.89 -4.76
C VAL A 432 -29.63 12.99 -4.50
N GLY A 433 -30.47 13.31 -5.49
CA GLY A 433 -31.57 14.30 -5.35
C GLY A 433 -31.12 15.76 -5.25
N CYS A 434 -29.99 16.11 -5.85
CA CYS A 434 -29.43 17.46 -5.92
C CYS A 434 -29.58 18.15 -7.28
N ALA A 435 -30.01 17.43 -8.32
CA ALA A 435 -30.29 17.99 -9.63
C ALA A 435 -31.59 17.38 -10.21
N ASP A 436 -32.24 18.14 -11.08
CA ASP A 436 -33.42 17.73 -11.85
C ASP A 436 -33.43 18.42 -13.22
N ASP A 437 -34.58 18.45 -13.89
CA ASP A 437 -34.71 19.08 -15.22
C ASP A 437 -34.69 20.63 -15.16
N THR A 438 -34.84 21.21 -13.98
CA THR A 438 -34.88 22.66 -13.75
C THR A 438 -33.58 23.21 -13.17
N ALA A 439 -32.83 22.40 -12.42
CA ALA A 439 -31.55 22.78 -11.83
C ALA A 439 -30.48 21.71 -12.10
N THR A 440 -29.45 22.10 -12.86
CA THR A 440 -28.32 21.25 -13.26
C THR A 440 -26.99 21.93 -12.96
N LEU A 441 -25.87 21.20 -13.01
CA LEU A 441 -24.53 21.78 -12.95
C LEU A 441 -24.26 22.78 -14.10
N THR A 442 -25.03 22.74 -15.17
CA THR A 442 -24.92 23.71 -16.27
C THR A 442 -25.73 24.98 -16.00
N SER A 443 -26.96 24.84 -15.48
CA SER A 443 -27.90 25.96 -15.31
C SER A 443 -27.78 26.64 -13.94
N ASN A 444 -27.42 25.88 -12.90
CA ASN A 444 -27.38 26.32 -11.51
C ASN A 444 -26.21 25.64 -10.75
N PRO A 445 -24.96 25.77 -11.21
CA PRO A 445 -23.82 25.06 -10.64
C PRO A 445 -23.66 25.29 -9.13
N GLU A 446 -23.82 26.53 -8.66
CA GLU A 446 -23.61 26.88 -7.25
C GLU A 446 -24.62 26.17 -6.33
N SER A 447 -25.90 26.15 -6.69
CA SER A 447 -26.93 25.50 -5.86
C SER A 447 -26.81 23.98 -5.88
N VAL A 448 -26.47 23.40 -7.04
CA VAL A 448 -26.29 21.95 -7.17
C VAL A 448 -25.06 21.51 -6.38
N VAL A 449 -23.93 22.21 -6.51
CA VAL A 449 -22.71 21.93 -5.72
C VAL A 449 -22.96 22.11 -4.23
N ALA A 450 -23.66 23.18 -3.82
CA ALA A 450 -24.04 23.39 -2.42
C ALA A 450 -24.88 22.20 -1.89
N CYS A 451 -25.84 21.70 -2.66
CA CYS A 451 -26.58 20.49 -2.30
C CYS A 451 -25.67 19.26 -2.20
N LEU A 452 -24.74 19.05 -3.15
CA LEU A 452 -23.80 17.92 -3.12
C LEU A 452 -22.92 17.93 -1.86
N ARG A 453 -22.55 19.11 -1.35
CA ARG A 453 -21.81 19.24 -0.08
C ARG A 453 -22.61 18.76 1.14
N THR A 454 -23.94 18.80 1.09
CA THR A 454 -24.78 18.30 2.19
C THR A 454 -24.85 16.78 2.27
N LYS A 455 -24.45 16.07 1.21
CA LYS A 455 -24.46 14.61 1.16
C LYS A 455 -23.30 14.03 1.96
N THR A 456 -23.48 12.82 2.46
CA THR A 456 -22.38 12.09 3.08
C THR A 456 -21.36 11.67 2.01
N THR A 457 -20.12 11.47 2.45
CA THR A 457 -19.03 11.00 1.58
C THR A 457 -19.39 9.67 0.91
N ALA A 458 -20.00 8.75 1.68
CA ALA A 458 -20.40 7.42 1.21
C ALA A 458 -21.51 7.50 0.15
N GLU A 459 -22.53 8.35 0.33
CA GLU A 459 -23.60 8.54 -0.65
C GLU A 459 -23.05 9.01 -2.00
N LEU A 460 -22.11 9.95 -2.01
CA LEU A 460 -21.53 10.48 -3.24
C LEU A 460 -20.68 9.44 -3.97
N LEU A 461 -19.80 8.75 -3.24
CA LEU A 461 -18.93 7.72 -3.81
C LEU A 461 -19.74 6.53 -4.35
N GLN A 462 -20.77 6.10 -3.60
CA GLN A 462 -21.68 5.04 -4.04
C GLN A 462 -22.48 5.46 -5.27
N ALA A 463 -23.06 6.66 -5.27
CA ALA A 463 -23.81 7.17 -6.41
C ALA A 463 -22.94 7.29 -7.67
N ALA A 464 -21.67 7.72 -7.53
CA ALA A 464 -20.71 7.73 -8.63
C ALA A 464 -20.43 6.31 -9.15
N ALA A 465 -20.11 5.36 -8.27
CA ALA A 465 -19.83 3.98 -8.65
C ALA A 465 -21.04 3.30 -9.34
N GLU A 466 -22.24 3.47 -8.81
CA GLU A 466 -23.46 2.86 -9.37
C GLU A 466 -23.86 3.48 -10.71
N SER A 467 -23.70 4.79 -10.86
CA SER A 467 -24.01 5.51 -12.11
C SER A 467 -23.16 5.06 -13.30
N PHE A 468 -21.95 4.56 -13.02
CA PHE A 468 -20.98 4.15 -14.02
C PHE A 468 -20.48 2.72 -13.79
N ASN A 469 -21.32 1.83 -13.27
CA ASN A 469 -20.97 0.47 -12.84
C ASN A 469 -20.32 -0.44 -13.92
N THR A 470 -20.33 -0.03 -15.19
CA THR A 470 -19.65 -0.69 -16.30
C THR A 470 -18.22 -0.19 -16.51
N LYS A 471 -17.78 0.82 -15.76
CA LYS A 471 -16.48 1.48 -15.85
C LYS A 471 -15.75 1.35 -14.52
N ILE A 472 -14.43 1.21 -14.61
CA ILE A 472 -13.58 1.11 -13.40
C ILE A 472 -13.29 2.49 -12.83
N PHE A 473 -13.21 3.51 -13.70
CA PHE A 473 -12.93 4.89 -13.32
C PHE A 473 -14.10 5.79 -13.70
N THR A 474 -14.46 6.71 -12.80
CA THR A 474 -15.67 7.53 -12.92
C THR A 474 -15.32 8.98 -13.23
N PHE A 475 -14.60 9.68 -12.36
CA PHE A 475 -14.17 11.08 -12.52
C PHE A 475 -12.66 11.14 -12.71
N LEU A 476 -12.23 11.83 -13.76
CA LEU A 476 -10.86 11.89 -14.24
C LEU A 476 -10.40 13.34 -14.36
N PRO A 477 -9.10 13.61 -14.52
CA PRO A 477 -8.61 14.94 -14.83
C PRO A 477 -9.31 15.59 -16.03
N THR A 478 -9.65 16.88 -15.93
CA THR A 478 -10.41 17.62 -16.95
C THR A 478 -9.64 18.78 -17.58
N TYR A 479 -10.02 19.17 -18.80
CA TYR A 479 -9.56 20.37 -19.49
C TYR A 479 -10.69 21.02 -20.32
N PRO A 480 -10.59 22.30 -20.70
CA PRO A 480 -9.67 23.28 -20.14
C PRO A 480 -10.16 23.78 -18.77
N ASN A 481 -9.23 24.02 -17.84
CA ASN A 481 -9.47 24.74 -16.59
C ASN A 481 -8.18 25.42 -16.09
N GLN A 482 -8.21 25.98 -14.88
CA GLN A 482 -7.06 26.72 -14.33
C GLN A 482 -5.80 25.86 -14.20
N PHE A 483 -5.93 24.59 -13.80
CA PHE A 483 -4.79 23.69 -13.64
C PHE A 483 -4.29 23.17 -14.99
N MET A 484 -5.20 22.80 -15.89
CA MET A 484 -4.90 22.34 -17.26
C MET A 484 -5.61 23.22 -18.29
N PRO A 485 -4.99 24.32 -18.73
CA PRO A 485 -5.65 25.28 -19.63
C PRO A 485 -5.78 24.80 -21.08
N LYS A 486 -5.10 23.72 -21.44
CA LYS A 486 -5.09 23.13 -22.78
C LYS A 486 -5.30 21.62 -22.70
N GLU A 487 -5.80 21.06 -23.79
CA GLU A 487 -5.74 19.62 -24.01
C GLU A 487 -4.27 19.13 -23.93
N PRO A 488 -3.97 18.05 -23.19
CA PRO A 488 -2.59 17.58 -23.00
C PRO A 488 -1.81 17.34 -24.30
N ALA A 489 -2.43 16.69 -25.28
CA ALA A 489 -1.78 16.40 -26.56
C ALA A 489 -1.41 17.69 -27.31
N LEU A 490 -2.28 18.71 -27.23
CA LEU A 490 -2.01 20.01 -27.82
C LEU A 490 -0.90 20.75 -27.06
N ALA A 491 -0.92 20.70 -25.72
CA ALA A 491 0.11 21.31 -24.89
C ALA A 491 1.51 20.75 -25.20
N VAL A 492 1.64 19.42 -25.34
CA VAL A 492 2.89 18.77 -25.75
C VAL A 492 3.28 19.17 -27.16
N LYS A 493 2.36 19.10 -28.13
CA LYS A 493 2.62 19.47 -29.53
C LYS A 493 3.15 20.90 -29.67
N GLU A 494 2.62 21.83 -28.89
CA GLU A 494 2.98 23.26 -28.93
C GLU A 494 4.16 23.64 -28.04
N GLY A 495 4.74 22.71 -27.28
CA GLY A 495 5.83 23.03 -26.34
C GLY A 495 5.36 23.84 -25.12
N SER A 496 4.06 23.82 -24.82
CA SER A 496 3.43 24.58 -23.73
C SER A 496 3.50 23.82 -22.40
N PHE A 497 4.71 23.57 -21.89
CA PHE A 497 4.95 22.83 -20.65
C PHE A 497 6.18 23.34 -19.88
N ASN A 498 6.29 22.96 -18.61
CA ASN A 498 7.45 23.24 -17.78
C ASN A 498 8.66 22.43 -18.25
N GLN A 499 9.82 23.08 -18.31
CA GLN A 499 11.08 22.43 -18.70
C GLN A 499 11.53 21.48 -17.58
N ALA A 500 11.68 20.20 -17.90
CA ALA A 500 12.08 19.16 -16.95
C ALA A 500 12.71 17.98 -17.68
N ASP A 501 13.76 17.39 -17.10
CA ASP A 501 14.28 16.11 -17.58
C ASP A 501 13.23 15.02 -17.31
N LEU A 502 13.06 14.08 -18.24
CA LEU A 502 12.04 13.03 -18.13
C LEU A 502 12.62 11.61 -18.16
N ILE A 503 12.13 10.76 -17.27
CA ILE A 503 12.06 9.31 -17.51
C ILE A 503 10.62 8.97 -17.91
N VAL A 504 10.47 8.15 -18.96
CA VAL A 504 9.19 7.60 -19.40
C VAL A 504 9.30 6.07 -19.49
N GLY A 505 8.54 5.36 -18.68
CA GLY A 505 8.60 3.91 -18.56
C GLY A 505 7.29 3.22 -18.93
N VAL A 506 7.38 2.01 -19.47
CA VAL A 506 6.25 1.08 -19.63
C VAL A 506 6.68 -0.34 -19.26
N THR A 507 5.72 -1.20 -18.96
CA THR A 507 5.94 -2.66 -18.85
C THR A 507 5.68 -3.36 -20.21
N THR A 508 6.11 -4.61 -20.39
CA THR A 508 5.92 -5.32 -21.68
C THR A 508 4.47 -5.72 -21.96
N ASP A 509 3.67 -5.95 -20.92
CA ASP A 509 2.33 -6.54 -21.03
C ASP A 509 1.29 -5.70 -20.25
N GLU A 510 1.41 -4.37 -20.33
CA GLU A 510 0.55 -3.40 -19.62
C GLU A 510 -0.93 -3.80 -19.56
N GLY A 511 -1.50 -4.15 -20.72
CA GLY A 511 -2.92 -4.44 -20.88
C GLY A 511 -3.41 -5.73 -20.22
N ALA A 512 -2.51 -6.58 -19.73
CA ALA A 512 -2.90 -7.74 -18.92
C ALA A 512 -3.60 -7.31 -17.63
N VAL A 513 -3.36 -6.07 -17.16
CA VAL A 513 -4.06 -5.44 -16.03
C VAL A 513 -5.58 -5.46 -16.16
N ALA A 514 -6.09 -5.41 -17.40
CA ALA A 514 -7.52 -5.46 -17.62
C ALA A 514 -8.15 -6.75 -17.11
N LEU A 515 -7.40 -7.86 -17.09
CA LEU A 515 -7.87 -9.14 -16.56
C LEU A 515 -7.61 -9.29 -15.04
N LEU A 516 -6.77 -8.43 -14.47
CA LEU A 516 -6.44 -8.41 -13.04
C LEU A 516 -7.40 -7.52 -12.25
N TYR A 517 -7.96 -6.48 -12.90
CA TYR A 517 -8.82 -5.50 -12.25
C TYR A 517 -10.05 -5.14 -13.12
N PRO A 518 -11.28 -5.51 -12.68
CA PRO A 518 -11.55 -6.52 -11.65
C PRO A 518 -11.02 -7.90 -12.06
N PRO A 519 -10.66 -8.77 -11.10
CA PRO A 519 -10.04 -10.06 -11.42
C PRO A 519 -11.00 -10.96 -12.20
N ARG A 520 -10.54 -11.49 -13.33
CA ARG A 520 -11.24 -12.45 -14.19
C ARG A 520 -10.42 -13.73 -14.35
N GLU A 521 -10.25 -14.46 -13.25
CA GLU A 521 -9.42 -15.67 -13.17
C GLU A 521 -9.78 -16.73 -14.21
N GLU A 522 -11.05 -16.79 -14.63
CA GLU A 522 -11.50 -17.69 -15.68
C GLU A 522 -10.85 -17.41 -17.04
N LEU A 523 -10.28 -16.20 -17.24
CA LEU A 523 -9.57 -15.79 -18.45
C LEU A 523 -8.05 -15.98 -18.35
N TRP A 524 -7.54 -16.38 -17.18
CA TRP A 524 -6.10 -16.45 -16.90
C TRP A 524 -5.45 -17.75 -17.39
N GLY A 525 -6.14 -18.87 -17.29
CA GLY A 525 -5.55 -20.20 -17.52
C GLY A 525 -6.21 -20.99 -18.65
N ASP A 526 -6.07 -22.30 -18.58
CA ASP A 526 -6.54 -23.28 -19.58
C ASP A 526 -8.06 -23.31 -19.74
N MET A 527 -8.80 -22.70 -18.82
CA MET A 527 -10.26 -22.55 -18.90
C MET A 527 -10.71 -21.89 -20.21
N ILE A 528 -9.87 -21.04 -20.83
CA ILE A 528 -10.20 -20.44 -22.12
C ILE A 528 -10.30 -21.48 -23.24
N GLU A 529 -9.59 -22.61 -23.15
CA GLU A 529 -9.59 -23.63 -24.19
C GLU A 529 -10.95 -24.33 -24.30
N VAL A 530 -11.64 -24.50 -23.16
CA VAL A 530 -12.97 -25.13 -23.08
C VAL A 530 -14.12 -24.13 -23.20
N MET A 531 -13.86 -22.82 -23.12
CA MET A 531 -14.87 -21.77 -23.33
C MET A 531 -15.35 -21.74 -24.78
N ASP A 532 -16.63 -21.47 -25.00
CA ASP A 532 -17.11 -21.09 -26.33
C ASP A 532 -16.39 -19.83 -26.83
N GLU A 533 -16.04 -19.78 -28.12
CA GLU A 533 -15.22 -18.70 -28.68
C GLU A 533 -15.95 -17.36 -28.70
N ASP A 534 -17.24 -17.36 -29.05
CA ASP A 534 -18.06 -16.13 -29.03
C ASP A 534 -18.21 -15.61 -27.59
N PHE A 535 -18.42 -16.52 -26.63
CA PHE A 535 -18.46 -16.17 -25.21
C PHE A 535 -17.13 -15.59 -24.70
N LEU A 536 -16.00 -16.18 -25.08
CA LEU A 536 -14.67 -15.68 -24.74
C LEU A 536 -14.44 -14.28 -25.33
N ASN A 537 -14.73 -14.10 -26.62
CA ASN A 537 -14.58 -12.82 -27.31
C ASN A 537 -15.43 -11.73 -26.64
N LYS A 538 -16.69 -12.06 -26.32
CA LYS A 538 -17.59 -11.17 -25.57
C LYS A 538 -17.03 -10.82 -24.20
N SER A 539 -16.53 -11.81 -23.44
CA SER A 539 -15.99 -11.60 -22.09
C SER A 539 -14.74 -10.72 -22.10
N LEU A 540 -13.81 -10.97 -23.03
CA LEU A 540 -12.62 -10.15 -23.25
C LEU A 540 -13.00 -8.73 -23.64
N ARG A 541 -13.98 -8.58 -24.53
CA ARG A 541 -14.50 -7.26 -24.89
C ARG A 541 -15.07 -6.54 -23.68
N GLU A 542 -15.99 -7.16 -22.94
CA GLU A 542 -16.63 -6.50 -21.79
C GLU A 542 -15.59 -6.00 -20.79
N ILE A 543 -14.61 -6.83 -20.41
CA ILE A 543 -13.58 -6.44 -19.44
C ILE A 543 -12.60 -5.39 -19.98
N THR A 544 -12.19 -5.49 -21.25
CA THR A 544 -11.34 -4.47 -21.90
C THR A 544 -12.03 -3.10 -21.91
N PHE A 545 -13.34 -3.06 -22.20
CA PHE A 545 -14.08 -1.81 -22.35
C PHE A 545 -14.48 -1.15 -21.02
N THR A 546 -14.26 -1.81 -19.87
CA THR A 546 -14.42 -1.15 -18.57
C THR A 546 -13.32 -0.12 -18.28
N TRP A 547 -12.18 -0.23 -18.97
CA TRP A 547 -11.02 0.67 -18.87
C TRP A 547 -11.08 1.86 -19.82
N LEU A 548 -11.98 1.82 -20.81
CA LEU A 548 -12.08 2.84 -21.86
C LEU A 548 -13.32 3.71 -21.63
N LYS A 549 -13.24 4.99 -21.98
CA LYS A 549 -14.39 5.90 -21.83
C LYS A 549 -15.56 5.51 -22.72
N GLY A 550 -15.25 5.21 -23.98
CA GLY A 550 -16.23 4.85 -24.99
C GLY A 550 -16.22 3.36 -25.31
N ASN A 551 -17.21 2.93 -26.09
CA ASN A 551 -17.34 1.55 -26.58
C ASN A 551 -16.84 1.37 -28.02
N SER A 552 -16.01 2.31 -28.50
CA SER A 552 -15.46 2.29 -29.86
C SER A 552 -14.54 1.09 -30.05
N THR A 553 -14.89 0.22 -31.00
CA THR A 553 -14.04 -0.89 -31.46
C THR A 553 -13.02 -0.45 -32.50
N TYR A 554 -12.95 0.86 -32.80
CA TYR A 554 -12.00 1.40 -33.74
C TYR A 554 -10.57 0.98 -33.33
N ASN A 555 -9.87 0.34 -34.26
CA ASN A 555 -8.58 -0.35 -34.11
C ASN A 555 -8.60 -1.72 -33.43
N LEU A 556 -9.56 -2.08 -32.56
CA LEU A 556 -9.59 -3.42 -31.95
C LEU A 556 -9.67 -4.52 -33.01
N GLU A 557 -10.48 -4.30 -34.04
CA GLU A 557 -10.60 -5.22 -35.18
C GLU A 557 -9.26 -5.49 -35.87
N ALA A 558 -8.33 -4.52 -35.89
CA ALA A 558 -7.00 -4.71 -36.46
C ALA A 558 -6.12 -5.66 -35.62
N TYR A 559 -6.31 -5.69 -34.30
CA TYR A 559 -5.62 -6.63 -33.41
C TYR A 559 -6.23 -8.03 -33.53
N THR A 560 -7.57 -8.13 -33.56
CA THR A 560 -8.26 -9.42 -33.56
C THR A 560 -8.34 -10.09 -34.94
N ALA A 561 -8.18 -9.35 -36.04
CA ALA A 561 -8.30 -9.89 -37.41
C ALA A 561 -7.39 -11.09 -37.71
N ASN A 562 -6.24 -11.19 -37.03
CA ASN A 562 -5.28 -12.28 -37.23
C ASN A 562 -5.27 -13.30 -36.08
N ALA A 563 -6.13 -13.15 -35.07
CA ALA A 563 -6.28 -14.15 -34.03
C ALA A 563 -6.87 -15.43 -34.62
N ARG A 564 -6.09 -16.52 -34.63
CA ARG A 564 -6.49 -17.81 -35.21
C ARG A 564 -7.00 -18.82 -34.19
N ASP A 565 -6.83 -18.52 -32.92
CA ASP A 565 -7.25 -19.34 -31.79
C ASP A 565 -7.55 -18.44 -30.57
N LYS A 566 -8.06 -19.06 -29.51
CA LYS A 566 -8.50 -18.41 -28.27
C LYS A 566 -7.35 -17.75 -27.50
N ILE A 567 -6.14 -18.31 -27.57
CA ILE A 567 -4.95 -17.74 -26.92
C ILE A 567 -4.51 -16.47 -27.66
N ALA A 568 -4.47 -16.53 -28.99
CA ALA A 568 -4.18 -15.39 -29.86
C ALA A 568 -5.24 -14.30 -29.72
N LEU A 569 -6.51 -14.68 -29.53
CA LEU A 569 -7.59 -13.73 -29.26
C LEU A 569 -7.38 -12.99 -27.94
N ARG A 570 -7.12 -13.72 -26.84
CA ARG A 570 -6.77 -13.11 -25.54
C ARG A 570 -5.57 -12.18 -25.68
N ARG A 571 -4.52 -12.61 -26.40
CA ARG A 571 -3.34 -11.78 -26.66
C ARG A 571 -3.70 -10.50 -27.40
N ALA A 572 -4.54 -10.57 -28.43
CA ALA A 572 -4.95 -9.40 -29.21
C ALA A 572 -5.65 -8.33 -28.34
N TYR A 573 -6.47 -8.73 -27.37
CA TYR A 573 -7.10 -7.81 -26.42
C TYR A 573 -6.09 -7.17 -25.45
N VAL A 574 -5.14 -7.95 -24.95
CA VAL A 574 -4.06 -7.45 -24.09
C VAL A 574 -3.17 -6.46 -24.84
N ASP A 575 -2.76 -6.79 -26.07
CA ASP A 575 -1.96 -5.91 -26.92
C ASP A 575 -2.73 -4.62 -27.24
N PHE A 576 -4.03 -4.73 -27.54
CA PHE A 576 -4.88 -3.56 -27.81
C PHE A 576 -4.94 -2.59 -26.62
N ILE A 577 -5.17 -3.08 -25.39
CA ILE A 577 -5.14 -2.22 -24.20
C ILE A 577 -3.74 -1.67 -23.94
N SER A 578 -2.70 -2.51 -24.07
CA SER A 578 -1.32 -2.09 -23.85
C SER A 578 -0.96 -0.91 -24.74
N ASP A 579 -1.20 -1.04 -26.05
CA ASP A 579 -0.85 -0.03 -27.04
C ASP A 579 -1.71 1.22 -26.91
N ARG A 580 -3.03 1.05 -26.73
CA ARG A 580 -3.98 2.18 -26.67
C ARG A 580 -3.83 3.01 -25.41
N THR A 581 -3.68 2.36 -24.26
CA THR A 581 -3.77 3.03 -22.95
C THR A 581 -2.42 3.46 -22.41
N PHE A 582 -1.36 2.70 -22.70
CA PHE A 582 -0.06 2.89 -22.05
C PHE A 582 1.05 3.16 -23.07
N VAL A 583 1.36 2.20 -23.95
CA VAL A 583 2.57 2.22 -24.78
C VAL A 583 2.58 3.36 -25.81
N CYS A 584 1.57 3.47 -26.68
CA CYS A 584 1.58 4.53 -27.70
C CYS A 584 1.44 5.95 -27.09
N PRO A 585 0.59 6.19 -26.07
CA PRO A 585 0.58 7.47 -25.36
C PRO A 585 1.93 7.84 -24.74
N MET A 586 2.62 6.89 -24.11
CA MET A 586 3.94 7.13 -23.50
C MET A 586 4.99 7.44 -24.57
N HIS A 587 4.97 6.74 -25.70
CA HIS A 587 5.84 7.04 -26.84
C HIS A 587 5.57 8.43 -27.43
N TYR A 588 4.29 8.80 -27.60
CA TYR A 588 3.91 10.13 -28.06
C TYR A 588 4.39 11.24 -27.11
N THR A 589 4.27 11.01 -25.80
CA THR A 589 4.85 11.90 -24.78
C THR A 589 6.37 12.01 -24.93
N ALA A 590 7.07 10.89 -25.07
CA ALA A 590 8.52 10.87 -25.22
C ALA A 590 9.00 11.66 -26.45
N GLU A 591 8.42 11.39 -27.62
CA GLU A 591 8.73 12.07 -28.88
C GLU A 591 8.35 13.55 -28.83
N GLY A 592 7.22 13.88 -28.22
CA GLY A 592 6.75 15.25 -28.09
C GLY A 592 7.70 16.11 -27.25
N HIS A 593 8.07 15.65 -26.05
CA HIS A 593 8.99 16.38 -25.17
C HIS A 593 10.41 16.47 -25.74
N SER A 594 10.94 15.36 -26.25
CA SER A 594 12.29 15.35 -26.85
C SER A 594 12.36 16.19 -28.15
N GLY A 595 11.29 16.22 -28.94
CA GLY A 595 11.17 17.06 -30.13
C GLY A 595 11.21 18.57 -29.84
N HIS A 596 10.91 18.97 -28.60
CA HIS A 596 11.07 20.33 -28.07
C HIS A 596 12.36 20.52 -27.26
N GLY A 597 13.31 19.58 -27.35
CA GLY A 597 14.65 19.69 -26.78
C GLY A 597 14.79 19.25 -25.31
N GLN A 598 13.77 18.63 -24.70
CA GLN A 598 13.91 18.07 -23.35
C GLN A 598 14.78 16.81 -23.36
N PRO A 599 15.66 16.60 -22.36
CA PRO A 599 16.25 15.29 -22.10
C PRO A 599 15.16 14.28 -21.72
N VAL A 600 15.06 13.19 -22.49
CA VAL A 600 14.09 12.12 -22.24
C VAL A 600 14.79 10.77 -22.30
N TYR A 601 14.61 9.97 -21.25
CA TYR A 601 15.04 8.58 -21.18
C TYR A 601 13.80 7.67 -21.22
N SER A 602 13.78 6.73 -22.16
CA SER A 602 12.71 5.74 -22.24
C SER A 602 13.15 4.41 -21.66
N LEU A 603 12.28 3.80 -20.84
CA LEU A 603 12.48 2.52 -20.18
C LEU A 603 11.38 1.54 -20.59
N VAL A 604 11.75 0.28 -20.83
CA VAL A 604 10.82 -0.84 -20.94
C VAL A 604 11.16 -1.86 -19.87
N PHE A 605 10.28 -2.03 -18.89
CA PHE A 605 10.41 -3.05 -17.85
C PHE A 605 9.85 -4.37 -18.37
N SER A 606 10.72 -5.38 -18.49
CA SER A 606 10.40 -6.70 -19.03
C SER A 606 10.75 -7.84 -18.07
N TYR A 607 11.23 -7.50 -16.87
CA TYR A 607 11.64 -8.48 -15.89
C TYR A 607 10.42 -9.15 -15.27
N ARG A 608 10.51 -10.46 -15.09
CA ARG A 608 9.48 -11.29 -14.47
C ARG A 608 10.12 -12.20 -13.45
N SER A 609 9.70 -12.07 -12.19
CA SER A 609 10.17 -12.95 -11.12
C SER A 609 9.83 -14.42 -11.41
N VAL A 610 10.76 -15.32 -11.11
CA VAL A 610 10.49 -16.77 -11.10
C VAL A 610 9.49 -17.17 -10.01
N LYS A 611 9.31 -16.31 -9.00
CA LYS A 611 8.32 -16.45 -7.93
C LYS A 611 6.99 -15.75 -8.22
N SER A 612 6.85 -15.11 -9.39
CA SER A 612 5.60 -14.41 -9.76
C SER A 612 4.41 -15.38 -9.71
N PRO A 613 3.33 -15.06 -8.98
CA PRO A 613 2.15 -15.91 -8.88
C PRO A 613 1.26 -15.85 -10.13
N LEU A 614 1.53 -14.90 -11.04
CA LEU A 614 0.74 -14.70 -12.24
C LEU A 614 1.05 -15.77 -13.30
N PRO A 615 0.15 -16.08 -14.24
CA PRO A 615 0.47 -16.94 -15.37
C PRO A 615 1.65 -16.43 -16.20
N ALA A 616 2.53 -17.33 -16.66
CA ALA A 616 3.73 -16.97 -17.41
C ALA A 616 3.46 -16.14 -18.67
N TRP A 617 2.31 -16.35 -19.33
CA TRP A 617 1.95 -15.60 -20.53
C TRP A 617 1.71 -14.11 -20.25
N MET A 618 1.39 -13.71 -19.01
CA MET A 618 1.18 -12.29 -18.68
C MET A 618 2.47 -11.47 -18.66
N GLY A 619 3.65 -12.09 -18.86
CA GLY A 619 4.93 -11.39 -18.92
C GLY A 619 5.14 -10.51 -17.69
N ALA A 620 5.42 -9.22 -17.94
CA ALA A 620 5.44 -8.16 -16.94
C ALA A 620 4.21 -7.25 -17.15
N PRO A 621 3.12 -7.45 -16.38
CA PRO A 621 1.91 -6.64 -16.52
C PRO A 621 2.05 -5.25 -15.90
N HIS A 622 1.07 -4.37 -16.14
CA HIS A 622 1.01 -3.05 -15.50
C HIS A 622 1.15 -3.14 -13.97
N GLY A 623 2.06 -2.34 -13.42
CA GLY A 623 2.30 -2.27 -11.99
C GLY A 623 3.25 -3.34 -11.45
N GLU A 624 3.72 -4.29 -12.26
CA GLU A 624 4.73 -5.27 -11.83
C GLU A 624 6.03 -4.57 -11.39
N ASP A 625 6.39 -3.47 -12.05
CA ASP A 625 7.55 -2.65 -11.78
C ASP A 625 7.47 -1.87 -10.45
N VAL A 626 6.27 -1.66 -9.89
CA VAL A 626 6.03 -0.96 -8.61
C VAL A 626 6.84 -1.60 -7.48
N SER A 627 6.74 -2.92 -7.32
CA SER A 627 7.44 -3.64 -6.25
C SER A 627 8.95 -3.42 -6.27
N TYR A 628 9.54 -3.35 -7.46
CA TYR A 628 10.98 -3.16 -7.64
C TYR A 628 11.39 -1.70 -7.46
N LEU A 629 10.57 -0.73 -7.90
CA LEU A 629 10.80 0.70 -7.71
C LEU A 629 10.76 1.13 -6.24
N TYR A 630 9.94 0.47 -5.42
CA TYR A 630 9.79 0.78 -3.99
C TYR A 630 10.58 -0.15 -3.06
N GLY A 631 11.31 -1.14 -3.57
CA GLY A 631 12.20 -1.96 -2.74
C GLY A 631 11.56 -3.18 -2.07
N ALA A 632 10.36 -3.61 -2.50
CA ALA A 632 9.66 -4.75 -1.91
C ALA A 632 10.51 -6.04 -1.85
N PRO A 633 11.30 -6.39 -2.90
CA PRO A 633 12.21 -7.54 -2.83
C PRO A 633 13.25 -7.49 -1.70
N LEU A 634 13.63 -6.29 -1.26
CA LEU A 634 14.63 -6.12 -0.20
C LEU A 634 14.03 -6.23 1.20
N VAL A 635 12.76 -5.85 1.37
CA VAL A 635 12.06 -5.88 2.66
C VAL A 635 11.28 -7.18 2.88
N HIS A 636 10.96 -7.92 1.82
CA HIS A 636 10.27 -9.21 1.89
C HIS A 636 11.08 -10.35 1.22
N PRO A 637 12.30 -10.66 1.69
CA PRO A 637 13.15 -11.68 1.08
C PRO A 637 12.55 -13.09 1.10
N GLU A 638 11.48 -13.33 1.86
CA GLU A 638 10.72 -14.58 1.83
C GLU A 638 9.89 -14.73 0.54
N LYS A 639 9.39 -13.62 -0.02
CA LYS A 639 8.52 -13.59 -1.21
C LYS A 639 9.30 -13.47 -2.51
N TYR A 640 10.53 -12.99 -2.45
CA TYR A 640 11.37 -12.68 -3.60
C TYR A 640 12.66 -13.52 -3.57
N ASP A 641 13.35 -13.62 -4.70
CA ASP A 641 14.68 -14.24 -4.76
C ASP A 641 15.81 -13.21 -4.91
N ALA A 642 17.04 -13.70 -5.08
CA ALA A 642 18.21 -12.83 -5.20
C ALA A 642 18.23 -12.02 -6.51
N GLN A 643 17.62 -12.52 -7.60
CA GLN A 643 17.51 -11.79 -8.86
C GLN A 643 16.49 -10.66 -8.73
N ASP A 644 15.38 -10.91 -8.03
CA ASP A 644 14.38 -9.89 -7.73
C ASP A 644 14.97 -8.74 -6.90
N ALA A 645 15.78 -9.07 -5.89
CA ALA A 645 16.52 -8.09 -5.10
C ALA A 645 17.47 -7.25 -5.96
N ALA A 646 18.26 -7.88 -6.83
CA ALA A 646 19.18 -7.19 -7.73
C ALA A 646 18.46 -6.28 -8.74
N MET A 647 17.31 -6.72 -9.28
CA MET A 647 16.47 -5.90 -10.14
C MET A 647 15.95 -4.68 -9.39
N SER A 648 15.48 -4.85 -8.16
CA SER A 648 15.01 -3.74 -7.33
C SER A 648 16.11 -2.73 -7.03
N GLU A 649 17.31 -3.18 -6.67
CA GLU A 649 18.47 -2.30 -6.47
C GLU A 649 18.79 -1.50 -7.74
N THR A 650 18.75 -2.15 -8.91
CA THR A 650 18.98 -1.49 -10.21
C THR A 650 17.95 -0.40 -10.49
N MET A 651 16.66 -0.67 -10.26
CA MET A 651 15.59 0.32 -10.47
C MET A 651 15.69 1.49 -9.50
N MET A 652 16.03 1.23 -8.24
CA MET A 652 16.23 2.29 -7.24
C MET A 652 17.48 3.13 -7.51
N GLU A 653 18.57 2.53 -8.00
CA GLU A 653 19.77 3.25 -8.44
C GLU A 653 19.47 4.15 -9.67
N MET A 654 18.64 3.66 -10.60
CA MET A 654 18.19 4.46 -11.73
C MET A 654 17.46 5.73 -11.25
N LEU A 655 16.48 5.58 -10.35
CA LEU A 655 15.74 6.71 -9.78
C LEU A 655 16.66 7.68 -9.03
N SER A 656 17.60 7.18 -8.23
CA SER A 656 18.50 8.02 -7.43
C SER A 656 19.50 8.79 -8.27
N THR A 657 20.08 8.13 -9.28
CA THR A 657 20.99 8.75 -10.24
C THR A 657 20.27 9.85 -11.01
N PHE A 658 19.06 9.56 -11.50
CA PHE A 658 18.26 10.55 -12.22
C PHE A 658 17.86 11.73 -11.34
N ALA A 659 17.37 11.48 -10.12
CA ALA A 659 17.01 12.52 -9.17
C ALA A 659 18.21 13.40 -8.77
N SER A 660 19.42 12.86 -8.79
CA SER A 660 20.64 13.59 -8.46
C SER A 660 21.19 14.38 -9.65
N THR A 661 21.47 13.71 -10.78
CA THR A 661 22.25 14.27 -11.90
C THR A 661 21.45 14.46 -13.18
N GLY A 662 20.25 13.90 -13.31
CA GLY A 662 19.49 13.91 -14.57
C GLY A 662 19.97 12.85 -15.58
N GLY A 663 20.69 11.84 -15.10
CA GLY A 663 21.15 10.70 -15.91
C GLY A 663 22.59 10.81 -16.42
N GLU A 664 23.30 11.91 -16.16
CA GLU A 664 24.74 11.99 -16.40
C GLU A 664 25.50 11.21 -15.30
N ARG A 665 26.23 10.14 -15.66
CA ARG A 665 27.22 9.54 -14.76
C ARG A 665 28.51 10.35 -14.84
N HIS A 666 28.98 10.91 -13.73
CA HIS A 666 30.32 11.48 -13.64
C HIS A 666 31.37 10.34 -13.65
N GLY A 667 32.08 10.17 -14.77
CA GLY A 667 33.28 9.33 -14.84
C GLY A 667 33.79 9.15 -16.28
N PRO A 668 35.07 9.45 -16.57
CA PRO A 668 35.64 9.15 -17.89
C PRO A 668 35.76 7.63 -18.07
N GLY A 669 35.05 7.09 -19.07
CA GLY A 669 35.17 5.67 -19.48
C GLY A 669 33.91 4.80 -19.36
N VAL A 670 32.77 5.35 -18.93
CA VAL A 670 31.49 4.60 -18.93
C VAL A 670 30.72 4.93 -20.22
N PRO A 671 30.42 3.95 -21.10
CA PRO A 671 29.68 4.21 -22.32
C PRO A 671 28.25 4.71 -22.03
N PRO A 672 27.66 5.53 -22.92
CA PRO A 672 26.29 6.00 -22.81
C PRO A 672 25.32 4.86 -23.14
N HIS A 673 25.19 3.90 -22.24
CA HIS A 673 24.04 3.01 -22.25
C HIS A 673 22.95 3.76 -21.49
N GLY A 674 21.98 4.33 -22.22
CA GLY A 674 20.65 4.50 -21.65
C GLY A 674 20.24 3.16 -21.03
N TYR A 675 19.46 3.18 -19.94
CA TYR A 675 19.08 1.99 -19.17
C TYR A 675 18.36 0.93 -20.04
N ALA A 676 19.13 0.16 -20.80
CA ALA A 676 18.78 -1.15 -21.28
C ALA A 676 19.21 -2.09 -20.14
N ILE A 677 18.26 -2.51 -19.34
CA ILE A 677 18.47 -3.57 -18.36
C ILE A 677 18.59 -4.86 -19.18
N ASP A 678 19.82 -5.21 -19.55
CA ASP A 678 20.19 -6.51 -20.08
C ASP A 678 21.36 -7.06 -19.24
N GLN A 679 21.15 -8.23 -18.65
CA GLN A 679 22.23 -9.18 -18.39
C GLN A 679 21.75 -10.58 -18.76
N GLU A 680 22.00 -10.92 -20.03
CA GLU A 680 22.47 -12.22 -20.52
C GLU A 680 22.02 -13.44 -19.71
N HIS A 681 20.91 -14.04 -20.13
CA HIS A 681 20.75 -15.49 -20.35
C HIS A 681 19.44 -15.74 -21.11
N MET A 682 19.30 -15.28 -22.36
CA MET A 682 18.22 -15.75 -23.25
C MET A 682 18.68 -15.88 -24.70
N GLY A 683 18.37 -17.03 -25.31
CA GLY A 683 18.74 -17.39 -26.67
C GLY A 683 18.17 -16.46 -27.76
N PRO A 684 18.52 -16.69 -29.03
CA PRO A 684 18.32 -15.72 -30.10
C PRO A 684 16.84 -15.59 -30.45
N LYS A 685 16.12 -14.67 -29.81
CA LYS A 685 14.82 -14.12 -30.25
C LYS A 685 14.41 -12.93 -29.37
N HIS A 686 14.24 -11.78 -30.02
CA HIS A 686 13.51 -10.57 -29.60
C HIS A 686 14.28 -9.46 -28.86
N PHE A 687 15.16 -8.77 -29.60
CA PHE A 687 15.19 -7.30 -29.53
C PHE A 687 13.94 -6.76 -30.24
N GLY A 688 13.02 -6.18 -29.49
CA GLY A 688 11.91 -5.40 -30.04
C GLY A 688 12.26 -3.92 -30.01
N PHE A 689 12.47 -3.30 -31.16
CA PHE A 689 12.11 -1.88 -31.30
C PHE A 689 10.67 -1.74 -30.78
N ILE A 690 10.36 -0.66 -30.05
CA ILE A 690 8.96 -0.23 -29.88
C ILE A 690 8.35 -0.31 -31.27
N LYS A 691 7.34 -1.18 -31.47
CA LYS A 691 6.65 -1.29 -32.75
C LYS A 691 6.32 0.15 -33.13
N LYS A 692 6.78 0.64 -34.29
CA LYS A 692 6.32 1.93 -34.82
C LYS A 692 4.80 1.89 -34.68
N CYS A 693 4.22 2.71 -33.79
CA CYS A 693 2.77 2.86 -33.70
C CYS A 693 2.34 3.18 -35.13
N SER A 694 1.65 2.22 -35.74
CA SER A 694 1.52 2.17 -37.19
C SER A 694 0.80 3.45 -37.64
N ARG A 695 1.46 4.29 -38.45
CA ARG A 695 0.80 5.30 -39.29
C ARG A 695 -0.03 4.60 -40.39
N ARG A 696 -0.91 3.69 -40.01
CA ARG A 696 -1.94 3.08 -40.87
C ARG A 696 -3.31 3.36 -40.24
N GLY A 697 -3.63 4.64 -40.11
CA GLY A 697 -5.00 5.08 -40.35
C GLY A 697 -5.09 5.42 -41.84
N PRO A 698 -6.19 5.12 -42.54
CA PRO A 698 -6.34 5.53 -43.92
C PRO A 698 -6.38 7.06 -43.97
N ASP A 699 -5.54 7.65 -44.81
CA ASP A 699 -5.74 8.99 -45.35
C ASP A 699 -7.13 9.03 -46.03
N LEU A 700 -8.15 9.39 -45.26
CA LEU A 700 -9.49 9.73 -45.75
C LEU A 700 -9.97 11.00 -45.05
N ILE A 701 -9.18 12.06 -45.19
CA ILE A 701 -9.75 13.39 -45.34
C ILE A 701 -10.15 13.50 -46.81
N PRO A 702 -11.43 13.73 -47.16
CA PRO A 702 -11.80 13.99 -48.54
C PRO A 702 -11.03 15.21 -49.05
N GLN A 703 -10.06 14.98 -49.93
CA GLN A 703 -9.44 16.02 -50.75
C GLN A 703 -10.48 16.54 -51.75
N ALA A 704 -11.40 17.38 -51.28
CA ALA A 704 -12.30 18.14 -52.13
C ALA A 704 -12.76 19.39 -51.37
N ALA A 705 -11.84 20.35 -51.16
CA ALA A 705 -12.11 21.80 -51.12
C ALA A 705 -10.91 22.60 -50.59
N VAL A 706 -9.74 22.54 -51.22
CA VAL A 706 -8.78 23.67 -51.16
C VAL A 706 -8.01 23.70 -52.49
N GLN A 707 -8.60 24.33 -53.50
CA GLN A 707 -7.86 24.80 -54.67
C GLN A 707 -7.70 26.31 -54.57
N GLN A 708 -6.44 26.76 -54.70
CA GLN A 708 -5.94 28.13 -54.95
C GLN A 708 -6.00 29.08 -53.73
N SER A 709 -4.91 29.76 -53.29
CA SER A 709 -3.88 30.43 -54.10
C SER A 709 -2.51 30.59 -53.38
N SER A 710 -1.46 30.52 -54.20
CA SER A 710 -0.19 31.29 -54.19
C SER A 710 0.78 31.24 -52.99
N THR A 711 1.85 30.44 -53.20
CA THR A 711 3.29 30.80 -53.09
C THR A 711 3.77 31.84 -52.05
N MET A 712 4.61 31.38 -51.11
CA MET A 712 5.93 31.98 -50.87
C MET A 712 6.87 31.01 -50.14
N THR A 713 8.04 30.81 -50.73
CA THR A 713 9.21 30.04 -50.26
C THR A 713 10.01 30.77 -49.18
N CYS A 714 10.55 30.07 -48.16
CA CYS A 714 12.01 29.90 -47.95
C CYS A 714 12.40 29.19 -46.63
N LYS A 715 13.29 28.20 -46.80
CA LYS A 715 14.39 27.71 -45.95
C LYS A 715 14.46 28.09 -44.45
N ARG A 716 14.42 27.07 -43.59
CA ARG A 716 15.53 26.49 -42.79
C ARG A 716 15.17 25.03 -42.43
N PRO A 717 16.12 24.08 -42.47
CA PRO A 717 15.86 22.70 -42.07
C PRO A 717 15.85 22.52 -40.56
#